data_AF-A0A330LAV5-F1
#
_entry.id   AF-A0A330LAV5-F1
#
_cell.length_a   1.000
_cell.length_b   1.000
_cell.length_c   1.000
_cell.angle_alpha   90.00
_cell.angle_beta   90.00
_cell.angle_gamma   90.00
#
_symmetry.space_group_name_H-M   'P 1'
#
loop_
_entity.id
_entity.type
_entity.pdbx_description
1 polymer ?
#
loop_
_entity_poly.entity_id
_entity_poly.type
_entity_poly.pdbx_seq_one_letter_code
_entity_poly.pdbx_strand_id
1 'polypeptide(L)'
;MPSPHTFRIIHCSDPHWGRQFNPEIWKDFVLKAVDRQPHLLLITGDCVDTPWGWTLNSAKRDLDELDTKLNSGRGDTDRCHIRMTPGNHDVRLTGLIPVQPWVTIPLTGLFFGAILSLAMCLGLLSFWTVFLLTTGMMVILALLHFLCISQFSRVFHNRLSSTPEQFLINNICVELFYFDSATEPILSAEGMVRLRDFITATQTPVPVPPLTNPTPQPPNQLAYRIAMTHHHAIGIPHDHQQERLMIMRNSGAFLSELTAQHIRLILHGHKHHPHFSRLTVNAERPEEFQIGVLGAGTLTRGNPLPEPHGFHFYYLELDANLNMNATPFLSHGGAFHPQPSFYIEAIHEAIRRQRTFAETAYGMKAKTLKSVTTVFPDGDTRERVEFLNFQIVNQTQRYTQLPQVSQASVDRGHIEGFIAGPLDAQCPPSLHLRPDPTRFNLREQCGQVEFGTGIYANNPPFSFFTEFHALNSVAMSVQQHEERYGKPPQPRTESTVLVTPPYPVDGLEIIIEFPAKFQIAGRPELNVENSDSQRLNIIEQEYRAGLVYDTATNVIRLTVNNPSPDTTFLIRWGLCHVEPPEARAVAHLSGTTKQLQRTLLDLSWGKNRSGLNRTNWDEFQKVARVAEDLIRDKLGVGSSAHDPLEVSLMVYDHEKACLRIIGGNYLVTDERATKTLAYGDGIAGRCHKTNAMRLFIKSNNQTTRAPFGYLPWANYPSPAGIPHEVLFCLPLTNPDEGSLIYGVLNIGSKRADSKLLMLERPADETPQKTKERDDLFLLLNMICFTALSKTIEDPPLTTHPASDTLTP
;
A
#
# COMPACT_ATOMS: atom_id res chain seq x y z
N MET A 1 16.17 -3.64 10.06
CA MET A 1 15.16 -2.88 10.82
C MET A 1 13.81 -3.49 10.50
N PRO A 2 13.01 -3.90 11.50
CA PRO A 2 11.65 -4.40 11.28
C PRO A 2 10.74 -3.31 10.71
N SER A 3 9.70 -3.71 9.97
CA SER A 3 8.69 -2.78 9.44
C SER A 3 7.92 -2.13 10.61
N PRO A 4 7.70 -0.80 10.61
CA PRO A 4 6.98 -0.13 11.69
C PRO A 4 5.49 -0.52 11.77
N HIS A 5 4.94 -1.19 10.76
CA HIS A 5 3.50 -1.49 10.64
C HIS A 5 3.17 -2.99 10.79
N THR A 6 4.03 -3.76 11.44
CA THR A 6 3.79 -5.21 11.65
C THR A 6 3.65 -5.55 13.13
N PHE A 7 2.75 -6.47 13.45
CA PHE A 7 2.73 -7.15 14.74
C PHE A 7 3.77 -8.30 14.71
N ARG A 8 4.53 -8.47 15.79
CA ARG A 8 5.77 -9.29 15.81
C ARG A 8 5.71 -10.28 16.95
N ILE A 9 5.91 -11.56 16.65
CA ILE A 9 5.80 -12.66 17.61
C ILE A 9 7.06 -13.50 17.52
N ILE A 10 7.62 -13.91 18.66
CA ILE A 10 8.56 -15.02 18.73
C ILE A 10 7.81 -16.23 19.28
N HIS A 11 7.86 -17.35 18.57
CA HIS A 11 7.35 -18.64 19.05
C HIS A 11 8.52 -19.60 19.25
N CYS A 12 8.67 -20.09 20.46
CA CYS A 12 9.62 -21.14 20.81
C CYS A 12 8.97 -22.18 21.73
N SER A 13 9.66 -23.30 21.92
CA SER A 13 9.18 -24.38 22.76
C SER A 13 10.34 -25.20 23.30
N ASP A 14 10.06 -26.00 24.33
CA ASP A 14 10.95 -27.05 24.81
C ASP A 14 12.37 -26.53 25.18
N PRO A 15 12.50 -25.46 25.99
CA PRO A 15 13.81 -25.02 26.43
C PRO A 15 14.47 -26.01 27.41
N HIS A 16 13.70 -26.80 28.16
CA HIS A 16 14.22 -27.88 29.03
C HIS A 16 15.31 -27.41 30.02
N TRP A 17 15.03 -26.34 30.80
CA TRP A 17 15.88 -25.92 31.93
C TRP A 17 16.13 -27.10 32.88
N GLY A 18 17.41 -27.44 33.07
CA GLY A 18 17.82 -28.60 33.83
C GLY A 18 19.14 -29.18 33.35
N ARG A 19 19.22 -30.51 33.31
CA ARG A 19 20.39 -31.26 32.85
C ARG A 19 20.61 -31.11 31.35
N GLN A 20 19.53 -30.96 30.57
CA GLN A 20 19.59 -30.88 29.12
C GLN A 20 19.66 -29.44 28.60
N PHE A 21 19.65 -28.44 29.47
CA PHE A 21 19.68 -27.03 29.07
C PHE A 21 21.03 -26.61 28.50
N ASN A 22 21.01 -26.00 27.31
CA ASN A 22 22.19 -25.39 26.71
C ASN A 22 22.21 -23.85 26.92
N PRO A 23 23.03 -23.34 27.86
CA PRO A 23 23.05 -21.91 28.20
C PRO A 23 23.63 -21.02 27.09
N GLU A 24 24.53 -21.54 26.24
CA GLU A 24 25.11 -20.76 25.14
C GLU A 24 24.08 -20.51 24.04
N ILE A 25 23.26 -21.52 23.73
CA ILE A 25 22.15 -21.38 22.79
C ILE A 25 21.08 -20.44 23.34
N TRP A 26 20.76 -20.53 24.64
CA TRP A 26 19.86 -19.58 25.29
C TRP A 26 20.36 -18.14 25.17
N LYS A 27 21.66 -17.93 25.41
CA LYS A 27 22.28 -16.60 25.30
C LYS A 27 22.19 -16.04 23.89
N ASP A 28 22.45 -16.84 22.85
CA ASP A 28 22.27 -16.38 21.47
C ASP A 28 20.78 -16.12 21.15
N PHE A 29 19.86 -16.98 21.60
CA PHE A 29 18.43 -16.74 21.49
C PHE A 29 18.03 -15.40 22.11
N VAL A 30 18.50 -15.08 23.32
CA VAL A 30 18.24 -13.79 23.98
C VAL A 30 18.73 -12.63 23.10
N LEU A 31 19.93 -12.72 22.52
CA LEU A 31 20.45 -11.70 21.61
C LEU A 31 19.57 -11.54 20.37
N LYS A 32 19.13 -12.64 19.74
CA LYS A 32 18.22 -12.58 18.59
C LYS A 32 16.85 -12.03 18.97
N ALA A 33 16.30 -12.43 20.12
CA ALA A 33 15.00 -11.97 20.57
C ALA A 33 15.01 -10.46 20.83
N VAL A 34 16.07 -9.94 21.47
CA VAL A 34 16.25 -8.50 21.68
C VAL A 34 16.45 -7.75 20.36
N ASP A 35 17.24 -8.27 19.43
CA ASP A 35 17.44 -7.67 18.09
C ASP A 35 16.13 -7.59 17.29
N ARG A 36 15.27 -8.62 17.41
CA ARG A 36 14.01 -8.70 16.67
C ARG A 36 12.88 -7.90 17.26
N GLN A 37 13.03 -7.39 18.47
CA GLN A 37 12.09 -6.42 19.03
C GLN A 37 10.62 -6.91 18.99
N PRO A 38 10.30 -8.14 19.43
CA PRO A 38 8.93 -8.69 19.35
C PRO A 38 7.95 -7.94 20.25
N HIS A 39 6.65 -8.07 19.95
CA HIS A 39 5.57 -7.63 20.84
C HIS A 39 5.06 -8.77 21.72
N LEU A 40 5.14 -10.02 21.22
CA LEU A 40 4.85 -11.23 22.00
C LEU A 40 6.01 -12.22 21.92
N LEU A 41 6.31 -12.87 23.03
CA LEU A 41 7.15 -14.05 23.10
C LEU A 41 6.32 -15.20 23.68
N LEU A 42 6.07 -16.22 22.87
CA LEU A 42 5.18 -17.34 23.15
C LEU A 42 6.00 -18.61 23.34
N ILE A 43 5.85 -19.26 24.51
CA ILE A 43 6.53 -20.50 24.88
C ILE A 43 5.50 -21.63 25.00
N THR A 44 5.52 -22.59 24.08
CA THR A 44 4.51 -23.67 24.03
C THR A 44 4.91 -24.90 24.84
N GLY A 45 5.34 -24.73 26.09
CA GLY A 45 5.57 -25.81 27.06
C GLY A 45 6.96 -26.40 27.11
N ASP A 46 7.12 -27.34 28.04
CA ASP A 46 8.36 -28.03 28.41
C ASP A 46 9.49 -27.06 28.76
N CYS A 47 9.14 -26.13 29.64
CA CYS A 47 10.09 -25.16 30.16
C CYS A 47 11.23 -25.88 30.89
N VAL A 48 10.94 -26.86 31.74
CA VAL A 48 11.94 -27.57 32.56
C VAL A 48 12.02 -29.04 32.21
N ASP A 49 13.18 -29.68 32.44
CA ASP A 49 13.33 -31.14 32.28
C ASP A 49 12.40 -31.93 33.23
N THR A 50 12.16 -31.36 34.41
CA THR A 50 11.40 -31.96 35.51
C THR A 50 10.90 -30.82 36.40
N PRO A 51 9.70 -30.92 37.00
CA PRO A 51 9.05 -29.79 37.67
C PRO A 51 9.56 -29.54 39.09
N TRP A 52 10.88 -29.59 39.27
CA TRP A 52 11.52 -29.31 40.55
C TRP A 52 11.55 -27.80 40.82
N GLY A 53 11.36 -27.40 42.07
CA GLY A 53 11.35 -25.98 42.42
C GLY A 53 12.61 -25.22 42.02
N TRP A 54 13.79 -25.86 42.06
CA TRP A 54 15.03 -25.21 41.64
C TRP A 54 15.17 -25.05 40.12
N THR A 55 14.70 -26.00 39.31
CA THR A 55 14.70 -25.86 37.84
C THR A 55 13.70 -24.81 37.41
N LEU A 56 12.50 -24.81 38.02
CA LEU A 56 11.48 -23.78 37.81
C LEU A 56 11.98 -22.38 38.17
N ASN A 57 12.68 -22.24 39.31
CA ASN A 57 13.25 -20.95 39.71
C ASN A 57 14.40 -20.50 38.80
N SER A 58 15.22 -21.43 38.30
CA SER A 58 16.26 -21.10 37.31
C SER A 58 15.63 -20.59 36.01
N ALA A 59 14.63 -21.30 35.50
CA ALA A 59 13.86 -20.89 34.33
C ALA A 59 13.22 -19.51 34.54
N LYS A 60 12.59 -19.29 35.71
CA LYS A 60 11.98 -18.01 36.06
C LYS A 60 13.00 -16.86 36.04
N ARG A 61 14.18 -17.06 36.65
CA ARG A 61 15.25 -16.04 36.67
C ARG A 61 15.68 -15.66 35.26
N ASP A 62 15.95 -16.65 34.42
CA ASP A 62 16.44 -16.41 33.06
C ASP A 62 15.35 -15.75 32.19
N LEU A 63 14.07 -16.08 32.40
CA LEU A 63 12.93 -15.43 31.76
C LEU A 63 12.65 -14.02 32.29
N ASP A 64 12.86 -13.74 33.58
CA ASP A 64 12.78 -12.40 34.14
C ASP A 64 13.90 -11.50 33.59
N GLU A 65 15.11 -12.04 33.41
CA GLU A 65 16.22 -11.35 32.77
C GLU A 65 15.91 -11.05 31.29
N LEU A 66 15.37 -12.02 30.56
CA LEU A 66 14.93 -11.82 29.18
C LEU A 66 13.82 -10.76 29.09
N ASP A 67 12.81 -10.79 29.96
CA ASP A 67 11.74 -9.77 30.02
C ASP A 67 12.32 -8.37 30.24
N THR A 68 13.30 -8.26 31.14
CA THR A 68 14.00 -6.99 31.42
C THR A 68 14.75 -6.48 30.18
N LYS A 69 15.45 -7.38 29.47
CA LYS A 69 16.20 -7.01 28.25
C LYS A 69 15.29 -6.64 27.09
N LEU A 70 14.23 -7.41 26.85
CA LEU A 70 13.25 -7.13 25.78
C LEU A 70 12.56 -5.79 25.96
N ASN A 71 12.33 -5.39 27.21
CA ASN A 71 11.61 -4.16 27.55
C ASN A 71 12.52 -2.99 27.94
N SER A 72 13.84 -3.17 27.85
CA SER A 72 14.80 -2.09 28.13
C SER A 72 14.66 -0.97 27.09
N GLY A 73 14.30 0.22 27.55
CA GLY A 73 14.13 1.40 26.69
C GLY A 73 12.82 1.45 25.91
N ARG A 74 11.86 0.56 26.21
CA ARG A 74 10.51 0.57 25.60
C ARG A 74 9.51 1.28 26.48
N GLY A 75 8.56 1.99 25.87
CA GLY A 75 7.39 2.50 26.55
C GLY A 75 6.38 1.37 26.84
N ASP A 76 5.45 1.61 27.75
CA ASP A 76 4.43 0.64 28.13
C ASP A 76 3.62 0.13 26.91
N THR A 77 3.39 0.98 25.90
CA THR A 77 2.61 0.67 24.68
C THR A 77 3.32 -0.24 23.67
N ASP A 78 4.64 -0.38 23.78
CA ASP A 78 5.47 -1.23 22.90
C ASP A 78 6.13 -2.37 23.67
N ARG A 79 5.65 -2.62 24.91
CA ARG A 79 6.19 -3.67 25.78
C ARG A 79 5.99 -5.04 25.12
N CYS A 80 7.05 -5.85 25.14
CA CYS A 80 6.96 -7.26 24.82
C CYS A 80 6.30 -8.02 25.98
N HIS A 81 5.26 -8.79 25.69
CA HIS A 81 4.63 -9.70 26.66
C HIS A 81 5.12 -11.14 26.48
N ILE A 82 5.57 -11.76 27.56
CA ILE A 82 5.92 -13.19 27.58
C ILE A 82 4.70 -13.99 28.03
N ARG A 83 4.32 -15.00 27.24
CA ARG A 83 3.21 -15.91 27.52
C ARG A 83 3.63 -17.36 27.31
N MET A 84 3.05 -18.26 28.09
CA MET A 84 3.38 -19.67 28.03
C MET A 84 2.18 -20.58 28.27
N THR A 85 2.29 -21.81 27.80
CA THR A 85 1.42 -22.94 28.17
C THR A 85 2.27 -24.04 28.80
N PRO A 86 1.76 -24.84 29.76
CA PRO A 86 2.52 -25.94 30.34
C PRO A 86 2.74 -27.07 29.31
N GLY A 87 3.92 -27.69 29.36
CA GLY A 87 4.20 -28.98 28.72
C GLY A 87 4.15 -30.15 29.69
N ASN A 88 4.33 -31.37 29.19
CA ASN A 88 4.24 -32.56 30.03
C ASN A 88 5.38 -32.62 31.06
N HIS A 89 6.58 -32.13 30.74
CA HIS A 89 7.69 -32.06 31.70
C HIS A 89 7.52 -30.97 32.77
N ASP A 90 6.64 -29.99 32.53
CA ASP A 90 6.33 -28.93 33.48
C ASP A 90 5.37 -29.37 34.60
N VAL A 91 4.60 -30.43 34.37
CA VAL A 91 3.54 -30.88 35.30
C VAL A 91 3.56 -32.39 35.60
N ARG A 92 4.41 -33.18 34.94
CA ARG A 92 4.54 -34.63 35.16
C ARG A 92 5.97 -34.98 35.58
N LEU A 93 6.11 -35.99 36.44
CA LEU A 93 7.44 -36.53 36.74
C LEU A 93 7.98 -37.19 35.46
N THR A 94 9.20 -36.80 35.08
CA THR A 94 9.89 -37.25 33.85
C THR A 94 9.09 -37.05 32.56
N GLY A 95 8.08 -36.16 32.56
CA GLY A 95 7.18 -35.96 31.42
C GLY A 95 6.14 -37.08 31.21
N LEU A 96 6.15 -38.16 31.99
CA LEU A 96 5.32 -39.35 31.74
C LEU A 96 4.34 -39.68 32.87
N ILE A 97 4.76 -39.49 34.12
CA ILE A 97 3.99 -39.93 35.29
C ILE A 97 3.23 -38.73 35.83
N PRO A 98 1.91 -38.62 35.59
CA PRO A 98 1.11 -37.62 36.27
C PRO A 98 1.08 -37.97 37.75
N VAL A 99 1.48 -37.05 38.61
CA VAL A 99 1.31 -37.25 40.06
C VAL A 99 -0.07 -36.68 40.38
N GLN A 100 -1.11 -37.49 40.51
CA GLN A 100 -2.42 -37.00 40.95
C GLN A 100 -2.78 -37.51 42.34
N PRO A 101 -3.19 -36.61 43.25
CA PRO A 101 -3.34 -36.96 44.65
C PRO A 101 -4.48 -37.94 44.90
N TRP A 102 -5.50 -37.94 44.04
CA TRP A 102 -6.71 -38.74 44.21
C TRP A 102 -6.71 -40.07 43.46
N VAL A 103 -5.77 -40.27 42.53
CA VAL A 103 -5.73 -41.47 41.67
C VAL A 103 -4.40 -42.19 41.78
N THR A 104 -3.28 -41.51 41.51
CA THR A 104 -1.98 -42.19 41.50
C THR A 104 -1.47 -42.48 42.90
N ILE A 105 -1.72 -41.61 43.89
CA ILE A 105 -1.28 -41.88 45.27
C ILE A 105 -1.99 -43.09 45.86
N PRO A 106 -3.34 -43.22 45.80
CA PRO A 106 -4.02 -44.40 46.31
C PRO A 106 -3.67 -45.67 45.53
N LEU A 107 -3.60 -45.62 44.18
CA LEU A 107 -3.26 -46.80 43.37
C LEU A 107 -1.81 -47.27 43.59
N THR A 108 -0.86 -46.33 43.69
CA THR A 108 0.53 -46.68 43.98
C THR A 108 0.68 -47.18 45.41
N GLY A 109 -0.04 -46.56 46.35
CA GLY A 109 -0.15 -47.03 47.73
C GLY A 109 -0.71 -48.45 47.81
N LEU A 110 -1.79 -48.75 47.07
CA LEU A 110 -2.38 -50.09 46.99
C LEU A 110 -1.42 -51.11 46.37
N PHE A 111 -0.78 -50.77 45.25
CA PHE A 111 0.15 -51.66 44.57
C PHE A 111 1.40 -51.95 45.42
N PHE A 112 2.02 -50.90 45.98
CA PHE A 112 3.17 -51.02 46.86
C PHE A 112 2.81 -51.75 48.15
N GLY A 113 1.65 -51.44 48.72
CA GLY A 113 1.08 -52.15 49.86
C GLY A 113 0.85 -53.63 49.55
N ALA A 114 0.39 -54.00 48.35
CA ALA A 114 0.20 -55.39 47.96
C ALA A 114 1.52 -56.16 47.85
N ILE A 115 2.56 -55.56 47.24
CA ILE A 115 3.91 -56.15 47.16
C ILE A 115 4.49 -56.36 48.56
N LEU A 116 4.41 -55.36 49.42
CA LEU A 116 4.88 -55.45 50.80
C LEU A 116 4.06 -56.46 51.63
N SER A 117 2.76 -56.55 51.37
CA SER A 117 1.88 -57.54 52.00
C SER A 117 2.25 -58.97 51.61
N LEU A 118 2.69 -59.20 50.37
CA LEU A 118 3.23 -60.49 49.93
C LEU A 118 4.53 -60.84 50.69
N ALA A 119 5.44 -59.87 50.85
CA ALA A 119 6.64 -60.06 51.65
C ALA A 119 6.33 -60.37 53.13
N MET A 120 5.27 -59.76 53.69
CA MET A 120 4.75 -60.10 55.01
C MET A 120 4.20 -61.53 55.07
N CYS A 121 3.44 -61.98 54.07
CA CYS A 121 2.94 -63.36 54.00
C CYS A 121 4.08 -64.39 53.92
N LEU A 122 5.22 -64.02 53.34
CA LEU A 122 6.44 -64.83 53.29
C LEU A 122 7.28 -64.75 54.59
N GLY A 123 6.84 -64.01 55.61
CA GLY A 123 7.52 -63.86 56.89
C GLY A 123 8.73 -62.91 56.87
N LEU A 124 8.93 -62.14 55.79
CA LEU A 124 10.08 -61.25 55.62
C LEU A 124 9.88 -59.87 56.28
N LEU A 125 8.63 -59.45 56.48
CA LEU A 125 8.27 -58.14 57.06
C LEU A 125 7.12 -58.29 58.06
N SER A 126 7.07 -57.40 59.07
CA SER A 126 5.92 -57.31 59.97
C SER A 126 4.81 -56.45 59.37
N PHE A 127 3.56 -56.65 59.81
CA PHE A 127 2.42 -55.81 59.43
C PHE A 127 2.70 -54.31 59.63
N TRP A 128 3.27 -53.94 60.78
CA TRP A 128 3.60 -52.54 61.08
C TRP A 128 4.63 -51.96 60.13
N THR A 129 5.61 -52.78 59.70
CA THR A 129 6.58 -52.38 58.69
C THR A 129 5.90 -52.11 57.35
N VAL A 130 5.00 -52.98 56.91
CA VAL A 130 4.23 -52.80 55.67
C VAL A 130 3.37 -51.52 55.73
N PHE A 131 2.65 -51.32 56.83
CA PHE A 131 1.78 -50.15 57.02
C PHE A 131 2.58 -48.85 57.00
N LEU A 132 3.68 -48.78 57.75
CA LEU A 132 4.53 -47.58 57.82
C LEU A 132 5.19 -47.27 56.47
N LEU A 133 5.70 -48.28 55.77
CA LEU A 133 6.31 -48.09 54.44
C LEU A 133 5.28 -47.64 53.40
N THR A 134 4.08 -48.23 53.41
CA THR A 134 3.01 -47.87 52.47
C THR A 134 2.49 -46.45 52.73
N THR A 135 2.23 -46.12 54.00
CA THR A 135 1.78 -44.79 54.39
C THR A 135 2.86 -43.74 54.14
N GLY A 136 4.12 -44.06 54.49
CA GLY A 136 5.27 -43.21 54.20
C GLY A 136 5.43 -42.93 52.71
N MET A 137 5.30 -43.95 51.86
CA MET A 137 5.33 -43.79 50.40
C MET A 137 4.18 -42.89 49.90
N MET A 138 2.95 -43.09 50.39
CA MET A 138 1.83 -42.23 50.02
C MET A 138 2.04 -40.77 50.45
N VAL A 139 2.58 -40.53 51.65
CA VAL A 139 2.94 -39.18 52.13
C VAL A 139 4.04 -38.57 51.28
N ILE A 140 5.08 -39.34 50.92
CA ILE A 140 6.15 -38.89 50.03
C ILE A 140 5.59 -38.53 48.65
N LEU A 141 4.72 -39.35 48.07
CA LEU A 141 4.08 -39.05 46.78
C LEU A 141 3.15 -37.83 46.86
N ALA A 142 2.47 -37.62 47.99
CA ALA A 142 1.63 -36.44 48.22
C ALA A 142 2.48 -35.17 48.35
N LEU A 143 3.60 -35.26 49.06
CA LEU A 143 4.57 -34.19 49.14
C LEU A 143 5.20 -33.91 47.78
N LEU A 144 5.60 -34.94 47.03
CA LEU A 144 6.12 -34.80 45.67
C LEU A 144 5.09 -34.18 44.74
N HIS A 145 3.81 -34.58 44.82
CA HIS A 145 2.73 -33.95 44.06
C HIS A 145 2.64 -32.46 44.38
N PHE A 146 2.55 -32.12 45.66
CA PHE A 146 2.42 -30.74 46.11
C PHE A 146 3.65 -29.91 45.70
N LEU A 147 4.85 -30.49 45.80
CA LEU A 147 6.10 -29.84 45.41
C LEU A 147 6.32 -29.76 43.90
N CYS A 148 5.74 -30.64 43.09
CA CYS A 148 5.94 -30.64 41.64
C CYS A 148 4.86 -29.82 40.90
N ILE A 149 3.58 -30.13 41.13
CA ILE A 149 2.49 -29.63 40.29
C ILE A 149 1.99 -28.25 40.70
N SER A 150 1.87 -27.98 42.00
CA SER A 150 1.42 -26.66 42.46
C SER A 150 2.46 -25.56 42.17
N GLN A 151 3.72 -25.95 41.95
CA GLN A 151 4.82 -25.01 41.80
C GLN A 151 4.86 -24.36 40.43
N PHE A 152 4.60 -25.08 39.33
CA PHE A 152 4.67 -24.48 37.99
C PHE A 152 3.70 -23.29 37.84
N SER A 153 2.42 -23.52 38.12
CA SER A 153 1.40 -22.47 38.04
C SER A 153 1.69 -21.31 38.99
N ARG A 154 2.23 -21.58 40.18
CA ARG A 154 2.59 -20.54 41.16
C ARG A 154 3.80 -19.72 40.70
N VAL A 155 4.84 -20.36 40.19
CA VAL A 155 6.09 -19.72 39.73
C VAL A 155 5.83 -18.84 38.51
N PHE A 156 4.97 -19.30 37.60
CA PHE A 156 4.71 -18.66 36.31
C PHE A 156 3.32 -18.00 36.19
N HIS A 157 2.61 -17.75 37.30
CA HIS A 157 1.25 -17.20 37.28
C HIS A 157 1.07 -15.94 36.42
N ASN A 158 2.06 -15.04 36.37
CA ASN A 158 2.02 -13.81 35.56
C ASN A 158 2.26 -14.03 34.06
N ARG A 159 2.63 -15.25 33.65
CA ARG A 159 2.92 -15.63 32.26
C ARG A 159 1.95 -16.68 31.73
N LEU A 160 1.14 -17.25 32.62
CA LEU A 160 0.07 -18.19 32.29
C LEU A 160 -1.24 -17.41 32.22
N SER A 161 -2.01 -17.64 31.16
CA SER A 161 -3.40 -17.21 31.10
C SER A 161 -4.27 -18.43 30.85
N SER A 162 -5.46 -18.40 31.43
CA SER A 162 -6.52 -19.37 31.13
C SER A 162 -7.63 -18.76 30.29
N THR A 163 -7.71 -17.42 30.25
CA THR A 163 -8.70 -16.68 29.47
C THR A 163 -8.08 -16.17 28.18
N PRO A 164 -8.84 -16.10 27.08
CA PRO A 164 -8.36 -15.48 25.85
C PRO A 164 -7.95 -14.03 26.09
N GLU A 165 -6.85 -13.61 25.48
CA GLU A 165 -6.31 -12.25 25.59
C GLU A 165 -6.33 -11.55 24.24
N GLN A 166 -6.54 -10.23 24.24
CA GLN A 166 -6.51 -9.40 23.05
C GLN A 166 -5.37 -8.38 23.13
N PHE A 167 -4.57 -8.31 22.08
CA PHE A 167 -3.48 -7.36 21.89
C PHE A 167 -3.81 -6.46 20.70
N LEU A 168 -3.75 -5.15 20.88
CA LEU A 168 -3.93 -4.16 19.81
C LEU A 168 -2.67 -3.31 19.71
N ILE A 169 -1.89 -3.52 18.65
CA ILE A 169 -0.65 -2.78 18.41
C ILE A 169 -0.63 -2.36 16.95
N ASN A 170 -0.36 -1.08 16.68
CA ASN A 170 -0.30 -0.52 15.31
C ASN A 170 -1.56 -0.82 14.47
N ASN A 171 -2.75 -0.74 15.06
CA ASN A 171 -4.03 -1.11 14.42
C ASN A 171 -4.07 -2.56 13.90
N ILE A 172 -3.33 -3.47 14.54
CA ILE A 172 -3.43 -4.90 14.30
C ILE A 172 -3.94 -5.54 15.58
N CYS A 173 -5.10 -6.21 15.49
CA CYS A 173 -5.71 -6.92 16.60
C CYS A 173 -5.31 -8.40 16.55
N VAL A 174 -4.63 -8.89 17.59
CA VAL A 174 -4.27 -10.30 17.77
C VAL A 174 -5.01 -10.84 18.98
N GLU A 175 -5.68 -11.97 18.83
CA GLU A 175 -6.36 -12.67 19.91
C GLU A 175 -5.65 -14.01 20.17
N LEU A 176 -5.29 -14.23 21.43
CA LEU A 176 -4.50 -15.38 21.85
C LEU A 176 -5.33 -16.29 22.76
N PHE A 177 -5.43 -17.56 22.37
CA PHE A 177 -6.21 -18.59 23.05
C PHE A 177 -5.28 -19.64 23.64
N TYR A 178 -5.51 -20.01 24.90
CA TYR A 178 -4.62 -20.87 25.68
C TYR A 178 -5.27 -22.22 25.94
N PHE A 179 -4.59 -23.30 25.55
CA PHE A 179 -5.09 -24.66 25.73
C PHE A 179 -4.07 -25.54 26.46
N ASP A 180 -4.37 -25.85 27.72
CA ASP A 180 -3.58 -26.75 28.54
C ASP A 180 -3.85 -28.21 28.12
N SER A 181 -2.91 -28.77 27.37
CA SER A 181 -2.94 -30.18 26.96
C SER A 181 -2.15 -31.10 27.89
N ALA A 182 -1.46 -30.58 28.91
CA ALA A 182 -0.49 -31.34 29.70
C ALA A 182 -1.02 -31.77 31.08
N THR A 183 -1.86 -30.96 31.71
CA THR A 183 -2.31 -31.19 33.10
C THR A 183 -3.30 -32.35 33.25
N GLU A 184 -3.85 -32.88 32.16
CA GLU A 184 -4.70 -34.08 32.20
C GLU A 184 -3.87 -35.32 32.58
N PRO A 185 -4.34 -36.17 33.51
CA PRO A 185 -3.56 -37.27 34.07
C PRO A 185 -3.53 -38.49 33.15
N ILE A 186 -2.82 -38.35 32.05
CA ILE A 186 -2.63 -39.44 31.11
C ILE A 186 -1.29 -40.11 31.40
N LEU A 187 -1.30 -41.44 31.58
CA LEU A 187 -0.10 -42.26 31.74
C LEU A 187 0.60 -42.48 30.40
N SER A 188 1.08 -41.40 29.78
CA SER A 188 1.89 -41.41 28.56
C SER A 188 2.44 -40.00 28.30
N ALA A 189 3.15 -39.82 27.18
CA ALA A 189 3.51 -38.51 26.67
C ALA A 189 2.35 -37.81 25.93
N GLU A 190 1.17 -38.44 25.80
CA GLU A 190 0.02 -37.83 25.15
C GLU A 190 -0.56 -36.67 25.97
N GLY A 191 -1.22 -35.75 25.25
CA GLY A 191 -1.97 -34.65 25.81
C GLY A 191 -3.48 -34.77 25.61
N MET A 192 -4.23 -33.97 26.34
CA MET A 192 -5.68 -33.80 26.15
C MET A 192 -6.11 -32.42 26.64
N VAL A 193 -6.87 -31.69 25.81
CA VAL A 193 -7.49 -30.41 26.17
C VAL A 193 -8.82 -30.68 26.87
N ARG A 194 -9.09 -30.00 28.00
CA ARG A 194 -10.31 -30.23 28.78
C ARG A 194 -11.51 -29.48 28.20
N LEU A 195 -12.71 -29.99 28.46
CA LEU A 195 -13.96 -29.31 28.06
C LEU A 195 -14.05 -27.87 28.59
N ARG A 196 -13.58 -27.64 29.82
CA ARG A 196 -13.55 -26.30 30.42
C ARG A 196 -12.70 -25.31 29.62
N ASP A 197 -11.63 -25.78 28.96
CA ASP A 197 -10.73 -24.92 28.21
C ASP A 197 -11.42 -24.51 26.89
N PHE A 198 -12.19 -25.41 26.27
CA PHE A 198 -13.08 -25.06 25.15
C PHE A 198 -14.14 -24.03 25.54
N ILE A 199 -14.83 -24.24 26.67
CA ILE A 199 -15.81 -23.28 27.20
C ILE A 199 -15.15 -21.92 27.44
N THR A 200 -13.95 -21.91 28.04
CA THR A 200 -13.23 -20.66 28.33
C THR A 200 -12.80 -19.95 27.04
N ALA A 201 -12.44 -20.70 25.99
CA ALA A 201 -12.16 -20.13 24.68
C ALA A 201 -13.37 -19.42 24.05
N THR A 202 -14.62 -19.82 24.38
CA THR A 202 -15.82 -19.11 23.86
C THR A 202 -16.06 -17.74 24.50
N GLN A 203 -15.33 -17.39 25.56
CA GLN A 203 -15.48 -16.10 26.23
C GLN A 203 -14.87 -14.98 25.40
N THR A 204 -15.41 -13.76 25.53
CA THR A 204 -14.85 -12.58 24.88
C THR A 204 -13.40 -12.36 25.35
N PRO A 205 -12.43 -12.20 24.43
CA PRO A 205 -11.04 -11.94 24.79
C PRO A 205 -10.89 -10.69 25.66
N VAL A 206 -10.07 -10.80 26.71
CA VAL A 206 -9.78 -9.71 27.64
C VAL A 206 -8.70 -8.82 27.05
N PRO A 207 -8.92 -7.51 26.89
CA PRO A 207 -7.89 -6.62 26.37
C PRO A 207 -6.71 -6.47 27.34
N VAL A 208 -5.48 -6.60 26.85
CA VAL A 208 -4.26 -6.44 27.64
C VAL A 208 -3.81 -4.97 27.60
N PRO A 209 -3.64 -4.29 28.75
CA PRO A 209 -3.11 -2.92 28.80
C PRO A 209 -1.70 -2.81 28.19
N PRO A 210 -1.33 -1.67 27.58
CA PRO A 210 -1.94 -0.36 27.72
C PRO A 210 -2.62 0.06 26.41
N LEU A 211 -3.93 -0.14 26.35
CA LEU A 211 -4.76 0.56 25.37
C LEU A 211 -4.76 2.04 25.76
N THR A 212 -3.76 2.80 25.31
CA THR A 212 -3.73 4.25 25.47
C THR A 212 -4.93 4.82 24.74
N ASN A 213 -5.91 5.24 25.53
CA ASN A 213 -7.22 5.75 25.15
C ASN A 213 -8.13 4.74 24.46
N PRO A 214 -9.38 4.57 24.93
CA PRO A 214 -10.42 3.90 24.19
C PRO A 214 -10.84 4.84 23.06
N THR A 215 -9.99 5.03 22.05
CA THR A 215 -10.53 5.37 20.74
C THR A 215 -11.44 4.19 20.42
N PRO A 216 -12.76 4.38 20.29
CA PRO A 216 -13.67 3.28 20.01
C PRO A 216 -13.07 2.53 18.82
N GLN A 217 -12.71 1.25 19.05
CA GLN A 217 -12.28 0.39 17.95
C GLN A 217 -13.32 0.59 16.85
N PRO A 218 -12.92 0.89 15.60
CA PRO A 218 -13.88 0.86 14.52
C PRO A 218 -14.57 -0.51 14.65
N PRO A 219 -15.91 -0.59 14.75
CA PRO A 219 -16.64 -1.80 15.14
C PRO A 219 -16.44 -3.01 14.20
N ASN A 220 -15.56 -2.87 13.23
CA ASN A 220 -15.20 -3.78 12.17
C ASN A 220 -13.65 -3.89 12.06
N GLN A 221 -12.94 -4.25 13.13
CA GLN A 221 -11.53 -4.64 13.01
C GLN A 221 -11.39 -6.15 13.15
N LEU A 222 -10.97 -6.81 12.08
CA LEU A 222 -10.83 -8.27 12.04
C LEU A 222 -9.59 -8.70 12.86
N ALA A 223 -9.79 -9.51 13.90
CA ALA A 223 -8.69 -10.03 14.70
C ALA A 223 -7.99 -11.24 14.05
N TYR A 224 -6.67 -11.35 14.22
CA TYR A 224 -5.92 -12.57 13.91
C TYR A 224 -5.87 -13.47 15.14
N ARG A 225 -6.52 -14.63 15.06
CA ARG A 225 -6.71 -15.55 16.19
C ARG A 225 -5.66 -16.66 16.19
N ILE A 226 -4.98 -16.85 17.32
CA ILE A 226 -3.90 -17.82 17.52
C ILE A 226 -4.23 -18.72 18.70
N ALA A 227 -4.13 -20.04 18.55
CA ALA A 227 -4.17 -21.01 19.64
C ALA A 227 -2.76 -21.43 20.05
N MET A 228 -2.51 -21.50 21.36
CA MET A 228 -1.33 -22.10 21.95
C MET A 228 -1.67 -23.40 22.64
N THR A 229 -0.91 -24.45 22.37
CA THR A 229 -0.95 -25.70 23.13
C THR A 229 0.41 -26.37 23.08
N HIS A 230 0.73 -27.29 24.00
CA HIS A 230 2.02 -27.98 23.95
C HIS A 230 2.00 -29.18 22.99
N HIS A 231 1.04 -30.10 23.15
CA HIS A 231 0.99 -31.34 22.38
C HIS A 231 0.45 -31.17 20.96
N HIS A 232 0.83 -32.07 20.07
CA HIS A 232 0.46 -32.02 18.66
C HIS A 232 -1.04 -32.21 18.42
N ALA A 233 -1.63 -31.32 17.61
CA ALA A 233 -2.99 -31.48 17.10
C ALA A 233 -3.08 -32.43 15.89
N ILE A 234 -1.97 -32.65 15.19
CA ILE A 234 -1.87 -33.55 14.04
C ILE A 234 -0.53 -34.27 14.06
N GLY A 235 -0.43 -35.34 13.25
CA GLY A 235 0.84 -36.02 13.04
C GLY A 235 1.93 -35.12 12.43
N ILE A 236 3.19 -35.38 12.79
CA ILE A 236 4.40 -34.89 12.13
C ILE A 236 4.84 -35.91 11.06
N PRO A 237 4.74 -35.57 9.75
CA PRO A 237 4.84 -36.53 8.64
C PRO A 237 6.11 -37.38 8.58
N HIS A 238 7.22 -36.94 9.18
CA HIS A 238 8.53 -37.58 9.07
C HIS A 238 8.91 -38.46 10.28
N ASP A 239 8.06 -38.57 11.31
CA ASP A 239 8.29 -39.50 12.42
C ASP A 239 7.02 -40.28 12.78
N HIS A 240 6.84 -41.38 12.04
CA HIS A 240 5.72 -42.30 12.08
C HIS A 240 5.78 -43.34 13.22
N GLN A 241 6.95 -43.59 13.82
CA GLN A 241 7.11 -44.71 14.75
C GLN A 241 6.59 -44.38 16.15
N GLN A 242 6.83 -43.14 16.62
CA GLN A 242 6.47 -42.71 17.97
C GLN A 242 5.18 -41.87 18.01
N GLU A 243 4.69 -41.45 16.85
CA GLU A 243 3.60 -40.49 16.69
C GLU A 243 2.30 -40.85 17.41
N ARG A 244 1.92 -42.15 17.38
CA ARG A 244 0.66 -42.64 17.94
C ARG A 244 0.52 -42.37 19.43
N LEU A 245 1.63 -42.22 20.15
CA LEU A 245 1.68 -41.99 21.60
C LEU A 245 1.99 -40.52 21.96
N MET A 246 2.01 -39.62 20.97
CA MET A 246 2.45 -38.22 21.13
C MET A 246 1.41 -37.22 20.60
N ILE A 247 0.45 -37.66 19.78
CA ILE A 247 -0.68 -36.83 19.34
C ILE A 247 -1.69 -36.67 20.48
N MET A 248 -2.28 -35.49 20.57
CA MET A 248 -3.36 -35.20 21.51
C MET A 248 -4.56 -36.15 21.30
N ARG A 249 -5.05 -36.78 22.37
CA ARG A 249 -6.15 -37.78 22.33
C ARG A 249 -7.44 -37.26 21.69
N ASN A 250 -7.75 -35.98 21.93
CA ASN A 250 -8.95 -35.32 21.43
C ASN A 250 -8.65 -34.29 20.34
N SER A 251 -7.60 -34.52 19.54
CA SER A 251 -7.20 -33.68 18.40
C SER A 251 -8.34 -33.34 17.44
N GLY A 252 -9.21 -34.29 17.10
CA GLY A 252 -10.35 -34.03 16.21
C GLY A 252 -11.36 -33.03 16.78
N ALA A 253 -11.74 -33.19 18.06
CA ALA A 253 -12.60 -32.24 18.76
C ALA A 253 -11.91 -30.87 18.90
N PHE A 254 -10.61 -30.87 19.22
CA PHE A 254 -9.81 -29.66 19.31
C PHE A 254 -9.83 -28.87 17.98
N LEU A 255 -9.52 -29.51 16.85
CA LEU A 255 -9.56 -28.87 15.54
C LEU A 255 -10.97 -28.36 15.18
N SER A 256 -12.02 -29.13 15.48
CA SER A 256 -13.41 -28.71 15.27
C SER A 256 -13.74 -27.42 16.04
N GLU A 257 -13.38 -27.35 17.31
CA GLU A 257 -13.62 -26.15 18.13
C GLU A 257 -12.80 -24.95 17.65
N LEU A 258 -11.54 -25.14 17.26
CA LEU A 258 -10.73 -24.05 16.71
C LEU A 258 -11.33 -23.46 15.42
N THR A 259 -11.87 -24.31 14.54
CA THR A 259 -12.60 -23.81 13.36
C THR A 259 -13.87 -23.05 13.75
N ALA A 260 -14.58 -23.47 14.82
CA ALA A 260 -15.75 -22.76 15.39
C ALA A 260 -15.44 -21.33 15.74
N GLN A 261 -14.22 -21.12 16.24
CA GLN A 261 -13.76 -19.83 16.68
C GLN A 261 -12.92 -19.11 15.61
N HIS A 262 -12.87 -19.61 14.37
CA HIS A 262 -12.06 -19.03 13.30
C HIS A 262 -10.58 -18.80 13.70
N ILE A 263 -10.01 -19.73 14.49
CA ILE A 263 -8.61 -19.69 14.91
C ILE A 263 -7.71 -20.18 13.78
N ARG A 264 -6.82 -19.31 13.30
CA ARG A 264 -6.08 -19.48 12.03
C ARG A 264 -4.74 -20.17 12.19
N LEU A 265 -4.15 -20.05 13.37
CA LEU A 265 -2.80 -20.55 13.65
C LEU A 265 -2.79 -21.29 14.97
N ILE A 266 -2.29 -22.52 14.95
CA ILE A 266 -1.98 -23.32 16.12
C ILE A 266 -0.47 -23.29 16.30
N LEU A 267 -0.01 -22.85 17.46
CA LEU A 267 1.38 -22.91 17.89
C LEU A 267 1.53 -24.07 18.87
N HIS A 268 2.48 -24.97 18.61
CA HIS A 268 2.77 -26.07 19.54
C HIS A 268 4.26 -26.48 19.61
N GLY A 269 4.56 -27.45 20.46
CA GLY A 269 5.91 -27.94 20.78
C GLY A 269 5.98 -29.47 20.86
N HIS A 270 6.66 -29.98 21.89
CA HIS A 270 6.65 -31.35 22.43
C HIS A 270 7.65 -32.33 21.81
N LYS A 271 7.71 -32.45 20.49
CA LYS A 271 8.58 -33.46 19.84
C LYS A 271 9.96 -32.95 19.47
N HIS A 272 10.20 -31.66 19.64
CA HIS A 272 11.49 -31.00 19.38
C HIS A 272 11.85 -30.90 17.90
N HIS A 273 10.95 -31.31 17.00
CA HIS A 273 11.11 -31.14 15.56
C HIS A 273 10.33 -29.92 15.08
N PRO A 274 10.97 -28.99 14.34
CA PRO A 274 10.23 -27.95 13.67
C PRO A 274 9.38 -28.55 12.55
N HIS A 275 8.12 -28.15 12.50
CA HIS A 275 7.17 -28.64 11.50
C HIS A 275 6.13 -27.57 11.20
N PHE A 276 5.67 -27.56 9.96
CA PHE A 276 4.55 -26.74 9.55
C PHE A 276 3.60 -27.56 8.66
N SER A 277 2.30 -27.37 8.85
CA SER A 277 1.27 -27.92 7.98
C SER A 277 0.12 -26.95 7.83
N ARG A 278 -0.50 -26.96 6.65
CA ARG A 278 -1.78 -26.30 6.41
C ARG A 278 -2.86 -27.37 6.32
N LEU A 279 -3.90 -27.21 7.12
CA LEU A 279 -5.02 -28.13 7.19
C LEU A 279 -6.27 -27.39 6.72
N THR A 280 -7.00 -27.96 5.78
CA THR A 280 -8.37 -27.54 5.51
C THR A 280 -9.30 -28.47 6.29
N VAL A 281 -10.09 -27.89 7.19
CA VAL A 281 -11.03 -28.64 8.02
C VAL A 281 -12.45 -28.40 7.51
N ASN A 282 -13.13 -29.49 7.19
CA ASN A 282 -14.55 -29.51 6.86
C ASN A 282 -15.32 -30.18 8.02
N ALA A 283 -15.64 -29.39 9.04
CA ALA A 283 -16.29 -29.88 10.26
C ALA A 283 -17.82 -29.87 10.14
N GLU A 284 -18.37 -30.47 9.08
CA GLU A 284 -19.82 -30.50 8.77
C GLU A 284 -20.47 -29.11 8.70
N ARG A 285 -19.69 -28.12 8.29
CA ARG A 285 -20.15 -26.74 8.08
C ARG A 285 -20.16 -26.42 6.59
N PRO A 286 -20.98 -25.44 6.16
CA PRO A 286 -21.04 -25.06 4.75
C PRO A 286 -19.73 -24.48 4.21
N GLU A 287 -18.81 -24.05 5.08
CA GLU A 287 -17.55 -23.42 4.69
C GLU A 287 -16.33 -24.23 5.16
N GLU A 288 -15.40 -24.45 4.22
CA GLU A 288 -14.07 -24.98 4.50
C GLU A 288 -13.20 -23.91 5.18
N PHE A 289 -12.52 -24.28 6.26
CA PHE A 289 -11.64 -23.38 7.00
C PHE A 289 -10.21 -23.90 7.03
N GLN A 290 -9.25 -23.06 6.57
CA GLN A 290 -7.83 -23.38 6.61
C GLN A 290 -7.21 -22.97 7.96
N ILE A 291 -6.44 -23.87 8.56
CA ILE A 291 -5.67 -23.65 9.79
C ILE A 291 -4.20 -23.97 9.50
N GLY A 292 -3.31 -23.05 9.85
CA GLY A 292 -1.88 -23.32 9.93
C GLY A 292 -1.52 -23.97 11.27
N VAL A 293 -0.76 -25.06 11.24
CA VAL A 293 -0.24 -25.73 12.43
C VAL A 293 1.27 -25.63 12.41
N LEU A 294 1.82 -24.88 13.37
CA LEU A 294 3.24 -24.56 13.46
C LEU A 294 3.82 -25.15 14.74
N GLY A 295 4.60 -26.21 14.58
CA GLY A 295 5.35 -26.86 15.65
C GLY A 295 6.74 -26.28 15.75
N ALA A 296 7.08 -25.67 16.90
CA ALA A 296 8.45 -25.31 17.19
C ALA A 296 9.28 -26.56 17.53
N GLY A 297 10.52 -26.59 17.06
CA GLY A 297 11.52 -27.53 17.57
C GLY A 297 11.99 -27.17 18.98
N THR A 298 13.01 -27.86 19.46
CA THR A 298 13.63 -27.54 20.75
C THR A 298 14.39 -26.22 20.70
N LEU A 299 14.20 -25.37 21.70
CA LEU A 299 14.97 -24.13 21.80
C LEU A 299 16.39 -24.38 22.31
N THR A 300 16.55 -25.17 23.38
CA THR A 300 17.84 -25.30 24.10
C THR A 300 18.18 -26.71 24.58
N ARG A 301 17.31 -27.70 24.38
CA ARG A 301 17.60 -29.09 24.80
C ARG A 301 18.80 -29.66 24.05
N GLY A 302 19.95 -29.72 24.72
CA GLY A 302 21.14 -30.41 24.26
C GLY A 302 21.05 -31.91 24.56
N ASN A 303 21.09 -32.73 23.51
CA ASN A 303 21.31 -34.17 23.65
C ASN A 303 22.84 -34.46 23.67
N PRO A 304 23.29 -35.61 24.23
CA PRO A 304 24.66 -36.08 24.05
C PRO A 304 24.95 -36.58 22.62
N LEU A 305 23.93 -36.68 21.76
CA LEU A 305 24.04 -36.91 20.31
C LEU A 305 23.60 -35.63 19.57
N PRO A 306 24.13 -35.33 18.37
CA PRO A 306 23.68 -34.18 17.59
C PRO A 306 22.17 -34.24 17.39
N GLU A 307 21.42 -33.22 17.83
CA GLU A 307 20.02 -33.01 17.49
C GLU A 307 19.92 -33.00 15.95
N PRO A 308 19.28 -34.00 15.31
CA PRO A 308 19.29 -34.09 13.84
C PRO A 308 18.58 -32.91 13.17
N HIS A 309 17.82 -32.12 13.93
CA HIS A 309 17.06 -30.97 13.45
C HIS A 309 17.50 -29.63 14.07
N GLY A 310 18.59 -29.64 14.87
CA GLY A 310 19.12 -28.46 15.52
C GLY A 310 18.18 -27.79 16.54
N PHE A 311 18.63 -26.65 17.05
CA PHE A 311 17.84 -25.74 17.89
C PHE A 311 17.02 -24.82 17.02
N HIS A 312 15.79 -24.53 17.43
CA HIS A 312 14.82 -23.86 16.59
C HIS A 312 13.91 -22.88 17.33
N PHE A 313 13.60 -21.74 16.69
CA PHE A 313 12.44 -20.92 17.02
C PHE A 313 11.88 -20.25 15.77
N TYR A 314 10.65 -19.73 15.83
CA TYR A 314 10.04 -18.94 14.77
C TYR A 314 9.95 -17.47 15.16
N TYR A 315 10.25 -16.60 14.20
CA TYR A 315 9.90 -15.19 14.24
C TYR A 315 8.76 -14.95 13.26
N LEU A 316 7.61 -14.51 13.76
CA LEU A 316 6.39 -14.30 13.00
C LEU A 316 6.10 -12.81 12.86
N GLU A 317 5.71 -12.41 11.66
CA GLU A 317 5.34 -11.04 11.32
C GLU A 317 3.95 -11.04 10.71
N LEU A 318 3.03 -10.31 11.34
CA LEU A 318 1.67 -10.10 10.87
C LEU A 318 1.55 -8.68 10.34
N ASP A 319 1.16 -8.53 9.08
CA ASP A 319 0.94 -7.22 8.47
C ASP A 319 -0.47 -6.67 8.74
N ALA A 320 -0.72 -5.42 8.34
CA ALA A 320 -2.04 -4.77 8.44
C ALA A 320 -3.15 -5.50 7.67
N ASN A 321 -2.76 -6.31 6.68
CA ASN A 321 -3.63 -7.14 5.87
C ASN A 321 -3.95 -8.50 6.52
N LEU A 322 -3.44 -8.74 7.73
CA LEU A 322 -3.57 -9.97 8.48
C LEU A 322 -2.93 -11.19 7.79
N ASN A 323 -1.88 -10.97 6.99
CA ASN A 323 -1.02 -12.02 6.47
C ASN A 323 0.10 -12.31 7.46
N MET A 324 0.19 -13.55 7.93
CA MET A 324 1.24 -13.99 8.84
C MET A 324 2.38 -14.63 8.04
N ASN A 325 3.56 -14.01 8.09
CA ASN A 325 4.82 -14.55 7.57
C ASN A 325 5.64 -15.16 8.71
N ALA A 326 6.14 -16.38 8.53
CA ALA A 326 6.95 -17.09 9.50
C ALA A 326 8.38 -17.23 8.99
N THR A 327 9.35 -16.77 9.79
CA THR A 327 10.78 -16.92 9.53
C THR A 327 11.37 -17.90 10.55
N PRO A 328 11.84 -19.09 10.11
CA PRO A 328 12.49 -20.03 10.99
C PRO A 328 13.90 -19.55 11.34
N PHE A 329 14.34 -19.76 12.57
CA PHE A 329 15.71 -19.57 13.01
C PHE A 329 16.26 -20.90 13.48
N LEU A 330 17.41 -21.29 12.90
CA LEU A 330 18.02 -22.60 13.12
C LEU A 330 19.46 -22.45 13.61
N SER A 331 19.87 -23.28 14.57
CA SER A 331 21.25 -23.42 15.03
C SER A 331 21.62 -24.89 15.22
N HIS A 332 22.86 -25.27 14.89
CA HIS A 332 23.39 -26.62 15.13
C HIS A 332 24.49 -26.64 16.21
N GLY A 333 24.40 -25.75 17.20
CA GLY A 333 25.42 -25.61 18.27
C GLY A 333 26.20 -24.30 18.24
N GLY A 334 25.69 -23.27 17.56
CA GLY A 334 26.26 -21.93 17.49
C GLY A 334 25.18 -20.85 17.45
N ALA A 335 25.40 -19.79 16.67
CA ALA A 335 24.40 -18.74 16.50
C ALA A 335 23.19 -19.21 15.68
N PHE A 336 22.02 -18.67 15.98
CA PHE A 336 20.82 -18.84 15.18
C PHE A 336 20.92 -18.06 13.87
N HIS A 337 20.61 -18.75 12.78
CA HIS A 337 20.56 -18.19 11.44
C HIS A 337 19.14 -18.25 10.87
N PRO A 338 18.65 -17.15 10.25
CA PRO A 338 17.35 -17.14 9.62
C PRO A 338 17.33 -18.07 8.40
N GLN A 339 16.22 -18.77 8.22
CA GLN A 339 15.90 -19.60 7.07
C GLN A 339 14.88 -18.88 6.17
N PRO A 340 14.64 -19.35 4.93
CA PRO A 340 13.63 -18.77 4.06
C PRO A 340 12.25 -18.70 4.73
N SER A 341 11.63 -17.52 4.70
CA SER A 341 10.31 -17.30 5.28
C SER A 341 9.20 -17.90 4.44
N PHE A 342 8.06 -18.19 5.05
CA PHE A 342 6.86 -18.67 4.38
C PHE A 342 5.59 -18.14 5.05
N TYR A 343 4.49 -18.06 4.30
CA TYR A 343 3.21 -17.58 4.82
C TYR A 343 2.44 -18.71 5.51
N ILE A 344 1.80 -18.41 6.64
CA ILE A 344 0.97 -19.39 7.35
C ILE A 344 -0.24 -19.77 6.50
N GLU A 345 -0.88 -18.79 5.87
CA GLU A 345 -2.07 -19.00 5.05
C GLU A 345 -1.71 -18.95 3.56
N ALA A 346 -2.50 -19.63 2.73
CA ALA A 346 -2.42 -19.40 1.30
C ALA A 346 -2.95 -18.00 0.96
N ILE A 347 -2.34 -17.34 -0.01
CA ILE A 347 -2.65 -15.93 -0.34
C ILE A 347 -4.11 -15.75 -0.77
N HIS A 348 -4.64 -16.68 -1.56
CA HIS A 348 -6.05 -16.67 -1.99
C HIS A 348 -7.01 -16.79 -0.80
N GLU A 349 -6.63 -17.50 0.27
CA GLU A 349 -7.43 -17.59 1.50
C GLU A 349 -7.45 -16.27 2.27
N ALA A 350 -6.29 -15.61 2.36
CA ALA A 350 -6.20 -14.30 2.97
C ALA A 350 -7.05 -13.25 2.23
N ILE A 351 -6.96 -13.22 0.90
CA ILE A 351 -7.77 -12.34 0.04
C ILE A 351 -9.27 -12.66 0.19
N ARG A 352 -9.65 -13.95 0.10
CA ARG A 352 -11.04 -14.41 0.26
C ARG A 352 -11.64 -13.89 1.56
N ARG A 353 -10.90 -14.01 2.66
CA ARG A 353 -11.34 -13.53 3.97
C ARG A 353 -11.50 -12.02 4.04
N GLN A 354 -10.52 -11.27 3.55
CA GLN A 354 -10.62 -9.80 3.52
C GLN A 354 -11.85 -9.36 2.74
N ARG A 355 -12.17 -10.05 1.63
CA ARG A 355 -13.39 -9.84 0.87
C ARG A 355 -14.66 -10.16 1.67
N THR A 356 -14.75 -11.33 2.30
CA THR A 356 -15.92 -11.70 3.12
C THR A 356 -16.14 -10.70 4.26
N PHE A 357 -15.04 -10.26 4.87
CA PHE A 357 -15.07 -9.25 5.92
C PHE A 357 -15.57 -7.90 5.39
N ALA A 358 -15.00 -7.43 4.28
CA ALA A 358 -15.42 -6.21 3.62
C ALA A 358 -16.89 -6.27 3.16
N GLU A 359 -17.36 -7.41 2.63
CA GLU A 359 -18.76 -7.62 2.25
C GLU A 359 -19.68 -7.44 3.46
N THR A 360 -19.30 -7.99 4.61
CA THR A 360 -20.08 -7.88 5.85
C THR A 360 -20.05 -6.46 6.42
N ALA A 361 -18.87 -5.84 6.44
CA ALA A 361 -18.65 -4.51 7.02
C ALA A 361 -19.35 -3.39 6.21
N TYR A 362 -19.24 -3.45 4.88
CA TYR A 362 -19.80 -2.44 3.98
C TYR A 362 -21.17 -2.82 3.40
N GLY A 363 -21.58 -4.09 3.51
CA GLY A 363 -22.86 -4.60 3.00
C GLY A 363 -23.14 -4.30 1.53
N MET A 364 -22.09 -4.14 0.73
CA MET A 364 -22.17 -3.86 -0.70
C MET A 364 -21.04 -4.56 -1.46
N LYS A 365 -21.22 -4.71 -2.77
CA LYS A 365 -20.19 -5.25 -3.67
C LYS A 365 -20.41 -4.78 -5.10
N ALA A 366 -19.40 -4.94 -5.94
CA ALA A 366 -19.53 -4.82 -7.39
C ALA A 366 -19.04 -6.09 -8.09
N LYS A 367 -19.58 -6.39 -9.26
CA LYS A 367 -19.10 -7.54 -10.04
C LYS A 367 -17.74 -7.25 -10.67
N THR A 368 -17.57 -6.07 -11.26
CA THR A 368 -16.32 -5.71 -11.92
C THR A 368 -16.00 -4.25 -11.69
N LEU A 369 -14.75 -3.98 -11.30
CA LEU A 369 -14.18 -2.64 -11.35
C LEU A 369 -13.32 -2.55 -12.61
N LYS A 370 -13.62 -1.60 -13.48
CA LYS A 370 -12.89 -1.41 -14.73
C LYS A 370 -12.32 0.00 -14.81
N SER A 371 -11.00 0.14 -14.85
CA SER A 371 -10.32 1.40 -15.07
C SER A 371 -9.81 1.46 -16.51
N VAL A 372 -10.18 2.50 -17.24
CA VAL A 372 -9.72 2.78 -18.60
C VAL A 372 -9.00 4.12 -18.61
N THR A 373 -7.71 4.08 -18.91
CA THR A 373 -6.83 5.24 -19.07
C THR A 373 -6.45 5.38 -20.54
N THR A 374 -7.03 6.36 -21.23
CA THR A 374 -6.64 6.68 -22.62
C THR A 374 -5.59 7.78 -22.60
N VAL A 375 -4.40 7.49 -23.12
CA VAL A 375 -3.30 8.45 -23.27
C VAL A 375 -3.36 9.09 -24.66
N PHE A 376 -3.36 10.43 -24.70
CA PHE A 376 -3.39 11.18 -25.95
C PHE A 376 -1.98 11.54 -26.45
N PRO A 377 -1.80 11.87 -27.75
CA PRO A 377 -0.48 12.19 -28.32
C PRO A 377 0.26 13.37 -27.67
N ASP A 378 -0.45 14.26 -26.98
CA ASP A 378 0.12 15.39 -26.26
C ASP A 378 0.43 15.09 -24.79
N GLY A 379 0.18 13.86 -24.33
CA GLY A 379 0.40 13.43 -22.96
C GLY A 379 -0.71 13.81 -21.99
N ASP A 380 -1.87 14.21 -22.50
CA ASP A 380 -3.10 14.27 -21.73
C ASP A 380 -3.64 12.86 -21.50
N THR A 381 -4.36 12.63 -20.41
CA THR A 381 -5.07 11.38 -20.15
C THR A 381 -6.54 11.62 -19.89
N ARG A 382 -7.37 10.64 -20.29
CA ARG A 382 -8.74 10.50 -19.82
C ARG A 382 -8.80 9.24 -18.99
N GLU A 383 -9.16 9.40 -17.72
CA GLU A 383 -9.29 8.28 -16.79
C GLU A 383 -10.76 8.07 -16.45
N ARG A 384 -11.24 6.86 -16.68
CA ARG A 384 -12.62 6.46 -16.42
C ARG A 384 -12.63 5.17 -15.61
N VAL A 385 -13.21 5.23 -14.42
CA VAL A 385 -13.39 4.08 -13.53
C VAL A 385 -14.87 3.71 -13.53
N GLU A 386 -15.16 2.50 -13.97
CA GLU A 386 -16.50 1.94 -14.10
C GLU A 386 -16.75 0.90 -13.01
N PHE A 387 -17.87 1.05 -12.31
CA PHE A 387 -18.36 0.13 -11.29
C PHE A 387 -19.52 -0.66 -11.90
N LEU A 388 -19.25 -1.90 -12.32
CA LEU A 388 -20.21 -2.72 -13.06
C LEU A 388 -20.99 -3.65 -12.13
N ASN A 389 -22.33 -3.65 -12.27
CA ASN A 389 -23.26 -4.40 -11.42
C ASN A 389 -23.01 -4.19 -9.91
N PHE A 390 -22.91 -2.92 -9.51
CA PHE A 390 -22.88 -2.52 -8.11
C PHE A 390 -24.22 -2.85 -7.43
N GLN A 391 -24.17 -3.42 -6.24
CA GLN A 391 -25.36 -3.78 -5.47
C GLN A 391 -25.12 -3.74 -3.96
N ILE A 392 -26.18 -3.48 -3.21
CA ILE A 392 -26.22 -3.65 -1.76
C ILE A 392 -26.60 -5.09 -1.47
N VAL A 393 -25.86 -5.77 -0.60
CA VAL A 393 -26.13 -7.17 -0.21
C VAL A 393 -26.76 -7.27 1.17
N ASN A 394 -26.49 -6.31 2.05
CA ASN A 394 -27.06 -6.30 3.39
C ASN A 394 -28.49 -5.71 3.37
N GLN A 395 -29.48 -6.55 3.70
CA GLN A 395 -30.90 -6.19 3.67
C GLN A 395 -31.28 -5.05 4.63
N THR A 396 -30.47 -4.79 5.65
CA THR A 396 -30.76 -3.78 6.68
C THR A 396 -30.14 -2.41 6.38
N GLN A 397 -29.16 -2.35 5.48
CA GLN A 397 -28.44 -1.13 5.18
C GLN A 397 -29.08 -0.35 4.04
N ARG A 398 -28.97 0.98 4.14
CA ARG A 398 -29.43 1.94 3.13
C ARG A 398 -28.28 2.89 2.81
N TYR A 399 -27.99 3.05 1.52
CA TYR A 399 -26.96 3.99 1.05
C TYR A 399 -27.56 5.07 0.16
N THR A 400 -27.27 6.32 0.46
CA THR A 400 -27.60 7.48 -0.41
C THR A 400 -26.39 7.99 -1.17
N GLN A 401 -25.20 7.48 -0.84
CA GLN A 401 -23.90 7.85 -1.41
C GLN A 401 -22.93 6.68 -1.23
N LEU A 402 -21.83 6.68 -1.98
CA LEU A 402 -20.73 5.75 -1.74
C LEU A 402 -20.07 6.02 -0.37
N PRO A 403 -19.63 5.00 0.37
CA PRO A 403 -18.94 5.22 1.64
C PRO A 403 -17.59 5.93 1.49
N GLN A 404 -16.84 5.64 0.41
CA GLN A 404 -15.60 6.33 0.13
C GLN A 404 -15.80 7.59 -0.71
N VAL A 405 -14.88 8.53 -0.55
CA VAL A 405 -14.73 9.70 -1.41
C VAL A 405 -14.00 9.27 -2.68
N SER A 406 -14.50 9.70 -3.84
CA SER A 406 -13.79 9.53 -5.11
C SER A 406 -12.73 10.61 -5.23
N GLN A 407 -11.53 10.23 -5.64
CA GLN A 407 -10.38 11.11 -5.77
C GLN A 407 -9.78 11.00 -7.16
N ALA A 408 -9.42 12.15 -7.71
CA ALA A 408 -8.57 12.30 -8.89
C ALA A 408 -7.33 13.08 -8.46
N SER A 409 -6.14 12.61 -8.83
CA SER A 409 -4.89 13.30 -8.50
C SER A 409 -3.83 13.14 -9.58
N VAL A 410 -3.03 14.18 -9.80
CA VAL A 410 -1.88 14.17 -10.72
C VAL A 410 -0.66 14.83 -10.07
N ASP A 411 0.52 14.25 -10.29
CA ASP A 411 1.78 14.83 -9.81
C ASP A 411 2.13 16.14 -10.52
N ARG A 412 1.86 16.19 -11.83
CA ARG A 412 2.14 17.29 -12.75
C ARG A 412 0.97 17.49 -13.70
N GLY A 413 0.81 18.72 -14.19
CA GLY A 413 -0.35 19.12 -14.97
C GLY A 413 -1.54 19.47 -14.09
N HIS A 414 -2.75 19.27 -14.61
CA HIS A 414 -3.99 19.59 -13.88
C HIS A 414 -5.20 18.76 -14.31
N ILE A 415 -6.21 18.72 -13.45
CA ILE A 415 -7.43 17.92 -13.59
C ILE A 415 -8.58 18.80 -14.08
N GLU A 416 -9.34 18.30 -15.05
CA GLU A 416 -10.56 18.90 -15.55
C GLU A 416 -11.67 17.84 -15.68
N GLY A 417 -12.92 18.28 -15.59
CA GLY A 417 -14.07 17.43 -15.88
C GLY A 417 -14.27 16.25 -14.91
N PHE A 418 -13.93 16.40 -13.62
CA PHE A 418 -14.17 15.34 -12.64
C PHE A 418 -15.68 15.18 -12.37
N ILE A 419 -16.25 14.08 -12.87
CA ILE A 419 -17.69 13.81 -12.84
C ILE A 419 -17.97 12.36 -12.44
N ALA A 420 -19.21 12.11 -12.05
CA ALA A 420 -19.79 10.77 -11.95
C ALA A 420 -21.10 10.71 -12.73
N GLY A 421 -21.41 9.55 -13.31
CA GLY A 421 -22.61 9.39 -14.12
C GLY A 421 -23.06 7.94 -14.28
N PRO A 422 -24.30 7.73 -14.75
CA PRO A 422 -24.86 6.39 -14.97
C PRO A 422 -24.20 5.69 -16.18
N LEU A 423 -24.04 4.36 -16.11
CA LEU A 423 -23.66 3.51 -17.25
C LEU A 423 -24.85 2.74 -17.84
N ASP A 424 -25.91 2.53 -17.05
CA ASP A 424 -27.12 1.83 -17.50
C ASP A 424 -28.39 2.52 -17.00
N ALA A 425 -29.53 2.09 -17.54
CA ALA A 425 -30.84 2.63 -17.21
C ALA A 425 -31.34 2.26 -15.80
N GLN A 426 -30.68 1.33 -15.11
CA GLN A 426 -31.02 0.90 -13.75
C GLN A 426 -30.37 1.82 -12.71
N CYS A 427 -29.35 2.57 -13.11
CA CYS A 427 -28.68 3.54 -12.28
C CYS A 427 -29.63 4.65 -11.81
N PRO A 428 -29.53 5.11 -10.55
CA PRO A 428 -30.33 6.22 -10.05
C PRO A 428 -30.18 7.47 -10.93
N PRO A 429 -31.29 8.10 -11.36
CA PRO A 429 -31.24 9.25 -12.28
C PRO A 429 -30.61 10.49 -11.64
N SER A 430 -30.59 10.54 -10.31
CA SER A 430 -29.98 11.62 -9.52
C SER A 430 -28.50 11.37 -9.20
N LEU A 431 -27.89 10.32 -9.76
CA LEU A 431 -26.47 10.03 -9.52
C LEU A 431 -25.59 11.16 -10.03
N HIS A 432 -24.81 11.76 -9.13
CA HIS A 432 -23.86 12.79 -9.47
C HIS A 432 -22.68 12.80 -8.50
N LEU A 433 -21.59 13.45 -8.90
CA LEU A 433 -20.47 13.73 -8.03
C LEU A 433 -20.71 15.09 -7.36
N ARG A 434 -20.76 15.13 -6.03
CA ARG A 434 -20.71 16.37 -5.26
C ARG A 434 -19.25 16.69 -4.91
N PRO A 435 -18.64 17.74 -5.49
CA PRO A 435 -17.25 18.08 -5.20
C PRO A 435 -17.05 18.50 -3.73
N ASP A 436 -15.90 18.14 -3.16
CA ASP A 436 -15.44 18.67 -1.87
C ASP A 436 -14.71 20.00 -2.10
N PRO A 437 -15.28 21.15 -1.71
CA PRO A 437 -14.70 22.47 -1.99
C PRO A 437 -13.34 22.68 -1.30
N THR A 438 -13.01 21.90 -0.27
CA THR A 438 -11.73 22.03 0.45
C THR A 438 -10.58 21.34 -0.26
N ARG A 439 -10.87 20.32 -1.08
CA ARG A 439 -9.91 19.52 -1.85
C ARG A 439 -10.19 19.57 -3.35
N PHE A 440 -10.58 20.74 -3.84
CA PHE A 440 -10.82 20.98 -5.26
C PHE A 440 -9.80 21.98 -5.81
N ASN A 441 -8.61 21.49 -6.13
CA ASN A 441 -7.53 22.28 -6.74
C ASN A 441 -7.12 21.69 -8.11
N LEU A 442 -6.09 22.26 -8.74
CA LEU A 442 -5.64 21.82 -10.07
C LEU A 442 -5.12 20.38 -10.07
N ARG A 443 -4.42 19.97 -9.03
CA ARG A 443 -3.71 18.69 -9.01
C ARG A 443 -4.46 17.60 -8.28
N GLU A 444 -5.46 17.99 -7.50
CA GLU A 444 -6.25 17.07 -6.70
C GLU A 444 -7.67 17.57 -6.64
N GLN A 445 -8.60 16.68 -6.99
CA GLN A 445 -10.03 16.90 -6.85
C GLN A 445 -10.65 15.71 -6.15
N CYS A 446 -11.43 16.00 -5.11
CA CYS A 446 -12.19 15.00 -4.37
C CYS A 446 -13.68 15.30 -4.47
N GLY A 447 -14.50 14.25 -4.44
CA GLY A 447 -15.94 14.37 -4.47
C GLY A 447 -16.65 13.15 -3.93
N GLN A 448 -17.82 13.39 -3.35
CA GLN A 448 -18.71 12.34 -2.88
C GLN A 448 -19.63 11.92 -4.02
N VAL A 449 -19.62 10.64 -4.39
CA VAL A 449 -20.62 10.11 -5.33
C VAL A 449 -21.93 9.93 -4.56
N GLU A 450 -22.95 10.69 -4.95
CA GLU A 450 -24.28 10.65 -4.36
C GLU A 450 -25.24 9.98 -5.33
N PHE A 451 -26.04 9.05 -4.84
CA PHE A 451 -27.08 8.38 -5.62
C PHE A 451 -28.35 9.24 -5.72
N GLY A 452 -28.51 10.23 -4.84
CA GLY A 452 -29.69 11.10 -4.72
C GLY A 452 -30.95 10.41 -4.19
N THR A 453 -30.98 9.08 -4.16
CA THR A 453 -32.03 8.25 -3.56
C THR A 453 -31.43 7.19 -2.66
N GLY A 454 -32.23 6.62 -1.75
CA GLY A 454 -31.80 5.47 -0.95
C GLY A 454 -31.73 4.21 -1.79
N ILE A 455 -30.58 3.54 -1.78
CA ILE A 455 -30.35 2.23 -2.38
C ILE A 455 -30.35 1.18 -1.26
N TYR A 456 -31.05 0.07 -1.51
CA TYR A 456 -31.30 -1.05 -0.62
C TYR A 456 -30.95 -2.36 -1.32
N ALA A 457 -30.87 -3.47 -0.57
CA ALA A 457 -30.51 -4.77 -1.13
C ALA A 457 -31.53 -5.37 -2.12
N ASN A 458 -32.77 -4.88 -2.11
CA ASN A 458 -33.80 -5.31 -3.06
C ASN A 458 -33.81 -4.49 -4.36
N ASN A 459 -33.01 -3.43 -4.46
CA ASN A 459 -32.83 -2.73 -5.72
C ASN A 459 -32.05 -3.60 -6.71
N PRO A 460 -32.37 -3.54 -8.02
CA PRO A 460 -31.60 -4.27 -9.01
C PRO A 460 -30.15 -3.73 -9.07
N PRO A 461 -29.15 -4.58 -9.38
CA PRO A 461 -27.77 -4.14 -9.56
C PRO A 461 -27.68 -3.11 -10.68
N PHE A 462 -26.87 -2.07 -10.50
CA PHE A 462 -26.70 -1.02 -11.50
C PHE A 462 -25.24 -0.68 -11.70
N SER A 463 -24.93 0.03 -12.78
CA SER A 463 -23.56 0.38 -13.14
C SER A 463 -23.41 1.89 -13.30
N PHE A 464 -22.29 2.43 -12.86
CA PHE A 464 -21.97 3.84 -12.93
C PHE A 464 -20.46 4.05 -13.11
N PHE A 465 -20.05 5.28 -13.41
CA PHE A 465 -18.64 5.63 -13.59
C PHE A 465 -18.26 6.88 -12.82
N THR A 466 -16.97 7.03 -12.56
CA THR A 466 -16.29 8.29 -12.29
C THR A 466 -15.28 8.55 -13.39
N GLU A 467 -15.17 9.79 -13.85
CA GLU A 467 -14.29 10.15 -14.96
C GLU A 467 -13.65 11.51 -14.72
N PHE A 468 -12.41 11.68 -15.15
CA PHE A 468 -11.74 12.97 -15.24
C PHE A 468 -10.73 13.00 -16.39
N HIS A 469 -10.32 14.21 -16.75
CA HIS A 469 -9.23 14.47 -17.67
C HIS A 469 -8.03 15.00 -16.90
N ALA A 470 -6.88 14.40 -17.10
CA ALA A 470 -5.63 14.81 -16.50
C ALA A 470 -4.74 15.35 -17.62
N LEU A 471 -4.62 16.68 -17.68
CA LEU A 471 -3.94 17.38 -18.76
C LEU A 471 -2.45 17.48 -18.46
N ASN A 472 -1.62 17.28 -19.48
CA ASN A 472 -0.17 17.22 -19.40
C ASN A 472 0.32 16.25 -18.29
N SER A 473 -0.41 15.15 -18.07
CA SER A 473 -0.23 14.21 -16.97
C SER A 473 0.78 13.11 -17.27
N VAL A 474 1.10 12.85 -18.55
CA VAL A 474 2.10 11.86 -19.00
C VAL A 474 3.15 12.51 -19.90
N ALA A 475 4.43 12.18 -19.71
CA ALA A 475 5.48 12.46 -20.69
C ALA A 475 5.46 11.42 -21.81
N MET A 476 5.48 11.88 -23.05
CA MET A 476 5.44 11.02 -24.24
C MET A 476 6.82 10.59 -24.71
N SER A 477 7.88 11.08 -24.05
CA SER A 477 9.24 10.68 -24.35
C SER A 477 10.18 10.95 -23.20
N VAL A 478 11.34 10.33 -23.30
CA VAL A 478 12.48 10.51 -22.42
C VAL A 478 12.94 11.99 -22.31
N GLN A 479 12.80 12.78 -23.38
CA GLN A 479 13.11 14.22 -23.35
C GLN A 479 12.03 15.02 -22.62
N GLN A 480 10.75 14.75 -22.91
CA GLN A 480 9.65 15.43 -22.22
C GLN A 480 9.67 15.16 -20.71
N HIS A 481 10.04 13.94 -20.32
CA HIS A 481 10.22 13.56 -18.93
C HIS A 481 11.33 14.39 -18.27
N GLU A 482 12.45 14.63 -18.95
CA GLU A 482 13.53 15.46 -18.41
C GLU A 482 13.11 16.91 -18.20
N GLU A 483 12.38 17.49 -19.16
CA GLU A 483 11.86 18.85 -19.03
C GLU A 483 10.86 18.93 -17.86
N ARG A 484 10.05 17.89 -17.64
CA ARG A 484 8.99 17.91 -16.63
C ARG A 484 9.48 17.62 -15.21
N TYR A 485 10.41 16.70 -15.06
CA TYR A 485 10.85 16.16 -13.76
C TYR A 485 12.32 16.45 -13.43
N GLY A 486 13.08 17.03 -14.37
CA GLY A 486 14.53 17.18 -14.27
C GLY A 486 15.27 15.91 -14.73
N LYS A 487 16.58 15.84 -14.46
CA LYS A 487 17.45 14.70 -14.82
C LYS A 487 17.72 13.79 -13.60
N PRO A 488 16.76 12.95 -13.18
CA PRO A 488 16.99 12.01 -12.08
C PRO A 488 17.92 10.86 -12.50
N PRO A 489 18.62 10.22 -11.55
CA PRO A 489 19.46 9.05 -11.82
C PRO A 489 18.62 7.76 -12.02
N GLN A 490 18.00 7.59 -13.21
CA GLN A 490 17.26 6.40 -13.72
C GLN A 490 16.08 5.84 -12.87
N PRO A 491 15.16 5.02 -13.48
CA PRO A 491 14.75 4.99 -14.89
C PRO A 491 13.65 6.03 -15.20
N ARG A 492 13.49 6.39 -16.48
CA ARG A 492 12.49 7.37 -16.94
C ARG A 492 11.20 6.64 -17.27
N THR A 493 10.32 6.55 -16.28
CA THR A 493 9.07 5.80 -16.34
C THR A 493 7.89 6.70 -16.04
N GLU A 494 6.76 6.40 -16.65
CA GLU A 494 5.46 6.96 -16.28
C GLU A 494 4.59 5.86 -15.67
N SER A 495 3.51 6.25 -15.01
CA SER A 495 2.64 5.30 -14.32
C SER A 495 1.20 5.75 -14.21
N THR A 496 0.30 4.78 -14.04
CA THR A 496 -1.09 5.01 -13.63
C THR A 496 -1.37 4.27 -12.32
N VAL A 497 -2.25 4.84 -11.50
CA VAL A 497 -2.59 4.34 -10.17
C VAL A 497 -4.09 4.10 -10.09
N LEU A 498 -4.47 2.94 -9.57
CA LEU A 498 -5.86 2.64 -9.21
C LEU A 498 -5.91 2.09 -7.79
N VAL A 499 -6.76 2.65 -6.95
CA VAL A 499 -7.07 2.09 -5.63
C VAL A 499 -8.40 1.35 -5.71
N THR A 500 -8.42 0.08 -5.33
CA THR A 500 -9.68 -0.68 -5.27
C THR A 500 -10.56 -0.14 -4.14
N PRO A 501 -11.90 -0.21 -4.26
CA PRO A 501 -12.79 0.17 -3.17
C PRO A 501 -12.53 -0.69 -1.92
N PRO A 502 -12.95 -0.21 -0.74
CA PRO A 502 -12.82 -0.97 0.50
C PRO A 502 -13.87 -2.10 0.62
N TYR A 503 -14.87 -2.12 -0.27
CA TYR A 503 -15.82 -3.22 -0.44
C TYR A 503 -15.36 -4.18 -1.55
N PRO A 504 -15.77 -5.47 -1.53
CA PRO A 504 -15.26 -6.45 -2.48
C PRO A 504 -15.75 -6.21 -3.91
N VAL A 505 -14.89 -6.54 -4.87
CA VAL A 505 -15.23 -6.62 -6.30
C VAL A 505 -14.80 -7.95 -6.87
N ASP A 506 -15.63 -8.63 -7.68
CA ASP A 506 -15.30 -10.00 -8.15
C ASP A 506 -14.20 -10.03 -9.21
N GLY A 507 -14.09 -8.98 -10.02
CA GLY A 507 -13.02 -8.80 -10.98
C GLY A 507 -12.51 -7.36 -11.05
N LEU A 508 -11.24 -7.22 -11.37
CA LEU A 508 -10.59 -5.95 -11.69
C LEU A 508 -10.01 -6.01 -13.10
N GLU A 509 -10.31 -4.99 -13.89
CA GLU A 509 -9.71 -4.73 -15.19
C GLU A 509 -9.06 -3.35 -15.21
N ILE A 510 -7.77 -3.26 -15.52
CA ILE A 510 -7.08 -1.99 -15.80
C ILE A 510 -6.65 -2.01 -17.26
N ILE A 511 -7.05 -1.02 -18.03
CA ILE A 511 -6.77 -0.89 -19.45
C ILE A 511 -6.09 0.47 -19.68
N ILE A 512 -4.90 0.45 -20.27
CA ILE A 512 -4.16 1.65 -20.65
C ILE A 512 -4.01 1.63 -22.16
N GLU A 513 -4.61 2.61 -22.83
CA GLU A 513 -4.61 2.74 -24.28
C GLU A 513 -3.62 3.83 -24.69
N PHE A 514 -2.65 3.48 -25.53
CA PHE A 514 -1.66 4.41 -26.03
C PHE A 514 -1.95 4.83 -27.48
N PRO A 515 -1.50 6.03 -27.90
CA PRO A 515 -1.68 6.47 -29.28
C PRO A 515 -0.81 5.62 -30.23
N ALA A 516 -1.28 5.37 -31.45
CA ALA A 516 -0.67 4.39 -32.37
C ALA A 516 0.83 4.59 -32.68
N LYS A 517 1.35 5.82 -32.56
CA LYS A 517 2.78 6.14 -32.81
C LYS A 517 3.66 6.10 -31.56
N PHE A 518 3.07 5.97 -30.38
CA PHE A 518 3.83 5.91 -29.12
C PHE A 518 4.24 4.47 -28.83
N GLN A 519 5.46 4.28 -28.34
CA GLN A 519 5.96 2.97 -27.93
C GLN A 519 6.57 3.09 -26.55
N ILE A 520 6.26 2.14 -25.68
CA ILE A 520 6.92 2.01 -24.37
C ILE A 520 8.27 1.30 -24.53
N ALA A 521 9.21 1.64 -23.65
CA ALA A 521 10.48 0.93 -23.53
C ALA A 521 10.30 -0.31 -22.62
N GLY A 522 10.66 -1.47 -23.15
CA GLY A 522 10.63 -2.73 -22.38
C GLY A 522 9.22 -3.28 -22.17
N ARG A 523 8.96 -3.82 -20.98
CA ARG A 523 7.67 -4.37 -20.55
C ARG A 523 7.10 -3.52 -19.42
N PRO A 524 5.76 -3.42 -19.30
CA PRO A 524 5.18 -2.77 -18.14
C PRO A 524 5.46 -3.55 -16.85
N GLU A 525 5.52 -2.83 -15.75
CA GLU A 525 5.72 -3.36 -14.40
C GLU A 525 4.47 -3.15 -13.57
N LEU A 526 4.09 -4.16 -12.78
CA LEU A 526 3.02 -4.05 -11.79
C LEU A 526 3.68 -3.93 -10.41
N ASN A 527 3.27 -2.92 -9.65
CA ASN A 527 3.48 -2.83 -8.22
C ASN A 527 2.12 -2.86 -7.54
N VAL A 528 2.01 -3.65 -6.47
CA VAL A 528 0.80 -3.72 -5.64
C VAL A 528 1.16 -3.26 -4.24
N GLU A 529 0.39 -2.34 -3.69
CA GLU A 529 0.65 -1.72 -2.38
C GLU A 529 -0.61 -1.76 -1.51
N ASN A 530 -0.46 -1.81 -0.19
CA ASN A 530 -1.58 -1.62 0.74
C ASN A 530 -1.86 -0.12 0.97
N SER A 531 -2.85 0.19 1.81
CA SER A 531 -3.20 1.57 2.17
C SER A 531 -2.08 2.35 2.89
N ASP A 532 -1.11 1.66 3.48
CA ASP A 532 0.11 2.25 4.07
C ASP A 532 1.26 2.42 3.05
N SER A 533 1.00 2.26 1.75
CA SER A 533 2.02 2.31 0.67
C SER A 533 3.13 1.25 0.81
N GLN A 534 2.86 0.15 1.52
CA GLN A 534 3.77 -0.98 1.62
C GLN A 534 3.56 -1.94 0.46
N ARG A 535 4.64 -2.27 -0.24
CA ARG A 535 4.62 -3.19 -1.37
C ARG A 535 4.26 -4.63 -0.95
N LEU A 536 3.23 -5.18 -1.56
CA LEU A 536 2.71 -6.53 -1.34
C LEU A 536 3.29 -7.49 -2.39
N ASN A 537 4.59 -7.77 -2.30
CA ASN A 537 5.36 -8.53 -3.30
C ASN A 537 4.71 -9.84 -3.76
N ILE A 538 4.01 -10.53 -2.86
CA ILE A 538 3.44 -11.84 -3.16
C ILE A 538 2.10 -11.73 -3.87
N ILE A 539 1.26 -10.78 -3.43
CA ILE A 539 0.02 -10.44 -4.14
C ILE A 539 0.36 -9.93 -5.53
N GLU A 540 1.42 -9.11 -5.64
CA GLU A 540 1.96 -8.67 -6.93
C GLU A 540 2.36 -9.85 -7.82
N GLN A 541 3.10 -10.84 -7.29
CA GLN A 541 3.48 -12.04 -8.05
C GLN A 541 2.27 -12.83 -8.53
N GLU A 542 1.25 -13.01 -7.69
CA GLU A 542 0.00 -13.68 -8.05
C GLU A 542 -0.71 -12.95 -9.20
N TYR A 543 -0.84 -11.62 -9.10
CA TYR A 543 -1.56 -10.81 -10.09
C TYR A 543 -0.76 -10.54 -11.36
N ARG A 544 0.57 -10.71 -11.34
CA ARG A 544 1.45 -10.44 -12.49
C ARG A 544 1.09 -11.28 -13.71
N ALA A 545 0.53 -12.48 -13.52
CA ALA A 545 0.08 -13.33 -14.62
C ALA A 545 -1.05 -12.69 -15.45
N GLY A 546 -1.81 -11.75 -14.86
CA GLY A 546 -2.87 -11.01 -15.54
C GLY A 546 -2.40 -9.79 -16.33
N LEU A 547 -1.14 -9.37 -16.21
CA LEU A 547 -0.59 -8.19 -16.89
C LEU A 547 -0.09 -8.55 -18.29
N VAL A 548 -0.73 -8.00 -19.31
CA VAL A 548 -0.42 -8.21 -20.73
C VAL A 548 -0.22 -6.86 -21.41
N TYR A 549 0.80 -6.77 -22.27
CA TYR A 549 0.97 -5.65 -23.19
C TYR A 549 0.81 -6.16 -24.62
N ASP A 550 -0.27 -5.74 -25.27
CA ASP A 550 -0.54 -6.04 -26.68
C ASP A 550 0.10 -4.95 -27.55
N THR A 551 1.18 -5.29 -28.24
CA THR A 551 1.91 -4.38 -29.13
C THR A 551 1.17 -4.06 -30.42
N ALA A 552 0.22 -4.91 -30.84
CA ALA A 552 -0.54 -4.68 -32.07
C ALA A 552 -1.63 -3.61 -31.88
N THR A 553 -2.30 -3.64 -30.73
CA THR A 553 -3.29 -2.61 -30.36
C THR A 553 -2.70 -1.48 -29.54
N ASN A 554 -1.45 -1.60 -29.10
CA ASN A 554 -0.76 -0.66 -28.19
C ASN A 554 -1.51 -0.44 -26.88
N VAL A 555 -1.92 -1.55 -26.23
CA VAL A 555 -2.74 -1.54 -25.01
C VAL A 555 -2.08 -2.38 -23.92
N ILE A 556 -1.97 -1.82 -22.71
CA ILE A 556 -1.68 -2.61 -21.51
C ILE A 556 -3.02 -3.02 -20.88
N ARG A 557 -3.16 -4.30 -20.54
CA ARG A 557 -4.31 -4.84 -19.82
C ARG A 557 -3.85 -5.60 -18.60
N LEU A 558 -4.41 -5.30 -17.44
CA LEU A 558 -4.33 -6.11 -16.24
C LEU A 558 -5.70 -6.69 -15.94
N THR A 559 -5.81 -8.00 -15.79
CA THR A 559 -7.02 -8.68 -15.32
C THR A 559 -6.73 -9.43 -14.03
N VAL A 560 -7.45 -9.09 -12.96
CA VAL A 560 -7.30 -9.73 -11.65
C VAL A 560 -8.65 -10.30 -11.22
N ASN A 561 -8.67 -11.59 -10.93
CA ASN A 561 -9.82 -12.24 -10.32
C ASN A 561 -9.75 -12.05 -8.81
N ASN A 562 -10.87 -11.69 -8.21
CA ASN A 562 -11.01 -11.46 -6.79
C ASN A 562 -9.93 -10.55 -6.18
N PRO A 563 -9.73 -9.32 -6.68
CA PRO A 563 -8.74 -8.41 -6.11
C PRO A 563 -8.99 -8.18 -4.61
N SER A 564 -7.89 -7.97 -3.89
CA SER A 564 -7.90 -7.54 -2.49
C SER A 564 -8.56 -6.16 -2.37
N PRO A 565 -9.51 -5.94 -1.43
CA PRO A 565 -10.05 -4.62 -1.14
C PRO A 565 -8.97 -3.63 -0.67
N ASP A 566 -9.24 -2.33 -0.78
CA ASP A 566 -8.36 -1.23 -0.28
C ASP A 566 -6.87 -1.38 -0.67
N THR A 567 -6.62 -1.85 -1.89
CA THR A 567 -5.30 -2.16 -2.42
C THR A 567 -5.00 -1.25 -3.61
N THR A 568 -3.78 -0.71 -3.64
CA THR A 568 -3.28 0.17 -4.69
C THR A 568 -2.57 -0.64 -5.76
N PHE A 569 -2.99 -0.46 -7.01
CA PHE A 569 -2.39 -1.03 -8.21
C PHE A 569 -1.67 0.08 -8.97
N LEU A 570 -0.36 -0.07 -9.12
CA LEU A 570 0.51 0.86 -9.84
C LEU A 570 1.10 0.16 -11.05
N ILE A 571 0.71 0.58 -12.25
CA ILE A 571 1.28 0.06 -13.50
C ILE A 571 2.26 1.09 -14.04
N ARG A 572 3.53 0.69 -14.20
CA ARG A 572 4.63 1.55 -14.69
C ARG A 572 5.08 1.10 -16.08
N TRP A 573 5.49 2.04 -16.92
CA TRP A 573 6.10 1.74 -18.21
C TRP A 573 7.29 2.65 -18.50
N GLY A 574 8.28 2.12 -19.22
CA GLY A 574 9.45 2.88 -19.66
C GLY A 574 9.14 3.80 -20.83
N LEU A 575 9.82 4.93 -20.92
CA LEU A 575 9.73 5.84 -22.06
C LEU A 575 10.84 5.57 -23.07
N CYS A 576 10.52 5.73 -24.36
CA CYS A 576 11.51 5.70 -25.44
C CYS A 576 12.14 7.08 -25.67
N HIS A 577 13.37 7.08 -26.18
CA HIS A 577 13.94 8.27 -26.79
C HIS A 577 13.19 8.59 -28.08
N VAL A 578 12.87 9.86 -28.32
CA VAL A 578 12.53 10.30 -29.68
C VAL A 578 13.85 10.32 -30.45
N GLU A 579 13.91 9.69 -31.62
CA GLU A 579 15.08 9.81 -32.49
C GLU A 579 15.30 11.30 -32.80
N PRO A 580 16.49 11.86 -32.53
CA PRO A 580 16.80 13.21 -32.97
C PRO A 580 16.77 13.26 -34.51
N PRO A 581 16.35 14.37 -35.13
CA PRO A 581 16.47 14.51 -36.58
C PRO A 581 17.93 14.28 -37.01
N GLU A 582 18.16 13.45 -38.02
CA GLU A 582 19.48 13.21 -38.58
C GLU A 582 20.03 14.52 -39.19
N ALA A 583 21.13 15.07 -38.63
CA ALA A 583 22.20 15.85 -39.31
C ALA A 583 22.94 16.82 -38.35
N ARG A 584 24.25 17.02 -38.59
CA ARG A 584 25.06 18.08 -37.95
C ARG A 584 24.47 19.50 -38.14
N ALA A 585 23.75 19.75 -39.24
CA ALA A 585 23.11 21.04 -39.52
C ALA A 585 22.00 21.38 -38.52
N VAL A 586 21.17 20.39 -38.14
CA VAL A 586 20.10 20.55 -37.14
C VAL A 586 20.70 20.80 -35.75
N ALA A 587 21.85 20.21 -35.43
CA ALA A 587 22.55 20.46 -34.17
C ALA A 587 23.04 21.91 -34.02
N HIS A 588 23.62 22.48 -35.10
CA HIS A 588 24.02 23.89 -35.11
C HIS A 588 22.80 24.82 -34.95
N LEU A 589 21.73 24.60 -35.73
CA LEU A 589 20.49 25.38 -35.64
C LEU A 589 19.80 25.25 -34.27
N SER A 590 19.89 24.07 -33.64
CA SER A 590 19.39 23.87 -32.27
C SER A 590 20.17 24.71 -31.27
N GLY A 591 21.50 24.77 -31.42
CA GLY A 591 22.37 25.62 -30.61
C GLY A 591 22.05 27.11 -30.76
N THR A 592 21.91 27.59 -31.99
CA THR A 592 21.58 29.01 -32.26
C THR A 592 20.17 29.36 -31.76
N THR A 593 19.20 28.46 -31.91
CA THR A 593 17.83 28.67 -31.40
C THR A 593 17.81 28.75 -29.87
N LYS A 594 18.56 27.89 -29.18
CA LYS A 594 18.71 27.96 -27.71
C LYS A 594 19.42 29.23 -27.27
N GLN A 595 20.41 29.69 -28.04
CA GLN A 595 21.09 30.96 -27.77
C GLN A 595 20.14 32.14 -27.93
N LEU A 596 19.35 32.16 -29.02
CA LEU A 596 18.29 33.15 -29.25
C LEU A 596 17.33 33.22 -28.05
N GLN A 597 16.83 32.07 -27.59
CA GLN A 597 15.96 32.01 -26.42
C GLN A 597 16.60 32.61 -25.16
N ARG A 598 17.87 32.25 -24.89
CA ARG A 598 18.62 32.80 -23.75
C ARG A 598 18.80 34.31 -23.85
N THR A 599 19.14 34.83 -25.03
CA THR A 599 19.31 36.27 -25.25
C THR A 599 17.99 37.02 -25.08
N LEU A 600 16.89 36.52 -25.61
CA LEU A 600 15.56 37.12 -25.42
C LEU A 600 15.16 37.17 -23.95
N LEU A 601 15.42 36.09 -23.20
CA LEU A 601 15.21 36.06 -21.76
C LEU A 601 16.16 37.00 -21.01
N ASP A 602 17.43 37.13 -21.41
CA ASP A 602 18.40 38.06 -20.80
C ASP A 602 17.97 39.51 -20.97
N LEU A 603 17.46 39.86 -22.14
CA LEU A 603 16.92 41.19 -22.42
C LEU A 603 15.67 41.45 -21.57
N SER A 604 14.73 40.51 -21.51
CA SER A 604 13.44 40.74 -20.84
C SER A 604 13.46 40.56 -19.31
N TRP A 605 14.24 39.61 -18.78
CA TRP A 605 14.25 39.22 -17.35
C TRP A 605 15.61 39.45 -16.65
N GLY A 606 16.60 39.98 -17.37
CA GLY A 606 17.97 40.11 -16.89
C GLY A 606 18.69 38.77 -16.75
N LYS A 607 20.03 38.80 -16.65
CA LYS A 607 20.87 37.59 -16.58
C LYS A 607 20.54 36.68 -15.38
N ASN A 608 20.14 37.28 -14.25
CA ASN A 608 19.80 36.54 -13.03
C ASN A 608 18.33 36.09 -12.98
N ARG A 609 17.51 36.41 -13.99
CA ARG A 609 16.09 36.05 -14.08
C ARG A 609 15.25 36.51 -12.87
N SER A 610 15.69 37.55 -12.17
CA SER A 610 15.12 37.98 -10.88
C SER A 610 14.02 39.04 -11.01
N GLY A 611 13.79 39.60 -12.20
CA GLY A 611 12.72 40.57 -12.44
C GLY A 611 12.69 41.09 -13.88
N LEU A 612 11.52 41.58 -14.32
CA LEU A 612 11.34 42.13 -15.67
C LEU A 612 12.12 43.45 -15.86
N ASN A 613 12.83 43.55 -16.97
CA ASN A 613 13.48 44.78 -17.42
C ASN A 613 12.46 45.64 -18.18
N ARG A 614 12.00 46.72 -17.53
CA ARG A 614 10.96 47.61 -18.08
C ARG A 614 11.37 48.29 -19.39
N THR A 615 12.65 48.64 -19.56
CA THR A 615 13.13 49.33 -20.76
C THR A 615 13.07 48.44 -22.00
N ASN A 616 13.30 47.14 -21.84
CA ASN A 616 13.25 46.18 -22.96
C ASN A 616 11.82 45.68 -23.24
N TRP A 617 10.91 45.80 -22.27
CA TRP A 617 9.49 45.47 -22.45
C TRP A 617 8.86 46.28 -23.59
N ASP A 618 9.17 47.56 -23.69
CA ASP A 618 8.59 48.46 -24.71
C ASP A 618 8.98 48.02 -26.13
N GLU A 619 10.19 47.50 -26.34
CA GLU A 619 10.61 46.94 -27.63
C GLU A 619 9.86 45.65 -27.97
N PHE A 620 9.70 44.73 -27.01
CA PHE A 620 8.92 43.52 -27.22
C PHE A 620 7.41 43.81 -27.39
N GLN A 621 6.90 44.87 -26.76
CA GLN A 621 5.53 45.34 -26.93
C GLN A 621 5.29 45.81 -28.37
N LYS A 622 6.28 46.43 -29.05
CA LYS A 622 6.15 46.77 -30.48
C LYS A 622 5.96 45.52 -31.32
N VAL A 623 6.70 44.44 -31.05
CA VAL A 623 6.54 43.17 -31.76
C VAL A 623 5.14 42.59 -31.57
N ALA A 624 4.63 42.60 -30.33
CA ALA A 624 3.27 42.14 -30.04
C ALA A 624 2.19 42.97 -30.77
N ARG A 625 2.38 44.29 -30.88
CA ARG A 625 1.47 45.18 -31.62
C ARG A 625 1.50 44.92 -33.13
N VAL A 626 2.67 44.68 -33.71
CA VAL A 626 2.78 44.32 -35.14
C VAL A 626 2.05 43.01 -35.43
N ALA A 627 2.17 42.00 -34.55
CA ALA A 627 1.43 40.76 -34.67
C ALA A 627 -0.09 40.98 -34.52
N GLU A 628 -0.51 41.84 -33.59
CA GLU A 628 -1.91 42.25 -33.44
C GLU A 628 -2.45 42.89 -34.73
N ASP A 629 -1.76 43.90 -35.27
CA ASP A 629 -2.17 44.64 -36.46
C ASP A 629 -2.29 43.73 -37.69
N LEU A 630 -1.35 42.79 -37.86
CA LEU A 630 -1.41 41.82 -38.94
C LEU A 630 -2.64 40.91 -38.82
N ILE A 631 -2.96 40.43 -37.62
CA ILE A 631 -4.14 39.60 -37.40
C ILE A 631 -5.42 40.39 -37.66
N ARG A 632 -5.45 41.66 -37.24
CA ARG A 632 -6.59 42.54 -37.51
C ARG A 632 -6.81 42.73 -39.01
N ASP A 633 -5.74 43.00 -39.76
CA ASP A 633 -5.78 43.13 -41.23
C ASP A 633 -6.26 41.84 -41.91
N LYS A 634 -5.64 40.70 -41.58
CA LYS A 634 -5.86 39.44 -42.30
C LYS A 634 -7.18 38.76 -41.97
N LEU A 635 -7.64 38.84 -40.72
CA LEU A 635 -8.91 38.23 -40.30
C LEU A 635 -10.09 39.21 -40.32
N GLY A 636 -9.85 40.50 -40.62
CA GLY A 636 -10.87 41.54 -40.56
C GLY A 636 -11.44 41.71 -39.14
N VAL A 637 -10.61 41.57 -38.12
CA VAL A 637 -11.01 41.87 -36.73
C VAL A 637 -11.30 43.37 -36.65
N GLY A 638 -12.38 43.77 -35.96
CA GLY A 638 -12.73 45.18 -35.77
C GLY A 638 -11.61 45.99 -35.12
N SER A 639 -11.78 47.32 -34.97
CA SER A 639 -10.78 48.16 -34.29
C SER A 639 -10.52 47.70 -32.85
N SER A 640 -9.38 48.07 -32.25
CA SER A 640 -9.04 47.70 -30.86
C SER A 640 -10.06 48.18 -29.83
N ALA A 641 -10.86 49.20 -30.15
CA ALA A 641 -11.99 49.65 -29.33
C ALA A 641 -13.21 48.72 -29.42
N HIS A 642 -13.36 48.00 -30.54
CA HIS A 642 -14.47 47.08 -30.77
C HIS A 642 -14.16 45.65 -30.31
N ASP A 643 -12.99 45.11 -30.66
CA ASP A 643 -12.53 43.78 -30.24
C ASP A 643 -11.10 43.89 -29.69
N PRO A 644 -10.92 44.13 -28.38
CA PRO A 644 -9.59 44.25 -27.78
C PRO A 644 -8.91 42.87 -27.77
N LEU A 645 -7.84 42.75 -28.56
CA LEU A 645 -7.01 41.56 -28.58
C LEU A 645 -5.95 41.66 -27.50
N GLU A 646 -5.68 40.56 -26.81
CA GLU A 646 -4.59 40.45 -25.84
C GLU A 646 -3.49 39.60 -26.45
N VAL A 647 -2.36 40.23 -26.77
CA VAL A 647 -1.23 39.58 -27.44
C VAL A 647 -0.05 39.49 -26.49
N SER A 648 0.53 38.30 -26.36
CA SER A 648 1.76 38.08 -25.58
C SER A 648 2.73 37.14 -26.29
N LEU A 649 4.01 37.37 -26.04
CA LEU A 649 5.13 36.56 -26.52
C LEU A 649 5.75 35.83 -25.34
N MET A 650 5.88 34.52 -25.46
CA MET A 650 6.54 33.68 -24.45
C MET A 650 7.78 33.00 -25.01
N VAL A 651 8.79 32.84 -24.17
CA VAL A 651 10.03 32.12 -24.49
C VAL A 651 10.28 31.06 -23.42
N TYR A 652 10.78 29.90 -23.84
CA TYR A 652 11.08 28.80 -22.94
C TYR A 652 12.42 28.99 -22.23
N ASP A 653 12.39 28.95 -20.91
CA ASP A 653 13.53 28.99 -20.01
C ASP A 653 13.95 27.56 -19.67
N HIS A 654 14.97 27.06 -20.38
CA HIS A 654 15.53 25.70 -20.19
C HIS A 654 16.14 25.49 -18.80
N GLU A 655 16.52 26.55 -18.08
CA GLU A 655 17.09 26.40 -16.73
C GLU A 655 16.02 26.21 -15.66
N LYS A 656 14.83 26.78 -15.89
CA LYS A 656 13.68 26.71 -14.98
C LYS A 656 12.56 25.79 -15.48
N ALA A 657 12.72 25.21 -16.68
CA ALA A 657 11.75 24.36 -17.35
C ALA A 657 10.34 24.99 -17.45
N CYS A 658 10.29 26.27 -17.84
CA CYS A 658 9.03 27.02 -17.91
C CYS A 658 9.00 28.04 -19.05
N LEU A 659 7.81 28.35 -19.56
CA LEU A 659 7.56 29.49 -20.44
C LEU A 659 7.44 30.77 -19.62
N ARG A 660 8.13 31.82 -20.07
CA ARG A 660 8.07 33.17 -19.50
C ARG A 660 7.57 34.16 -20.54
N ILE A 661 6.73 35.10 -20.13
CA ILE A 661 6.34 36.21 -20.99
C ILE A 661 7.53 37.16 -21.14
N ILE A 662 7.89 37.48 -22.38
CA ILE A 662 8.97 38.44 -22.69
C ILE A 662 8.44 39.81 -23.12
N GLY A 663 7.18 39.87 -23.58
CA GLY A 663 6.48 41.10 -23.94
C GLY A 663 5.01 40.83 -24.27
N GLY A 664 4.22 41.90 -24.28
CA GLY A 664 2.81 41.85 -24.66
C GLY A 664 2.25 43.24 -24.98
N ASN A 665 1.05 43.29 -25.56
CA ASN A 665 0.41 44.56 -25.92
C ASN A 665 -0.19 45.32 -24.72
N TYR A 666 -0.06 44.78 -23.51
CA TYR A 666 -0.47 45.38 -22.22
C TYR A 666 0.72 45.96 -21.44
N LEU A 667 0.41 46.65 -20.32
CA LEU A 667 1.41 47.30 -19.47
C LEU A 667 2.29 46.28 -18.75
N VAL A 668 3.58 46.57 -18.58
CA VAL A 668 4.53 45.72 -17.82
C VAL A 668 4.14 45.51 -16.36
N THR A 669 3.33 46.42 -15.80
CA THR A 669 2.81 46.34 -14.42
C THR A 669 1.59 45.41 -14.28
N ASP A 670 1.06 44.90 -15.39
CA ASP A 670 0.00 43.90 -15.38
C ASP A 670 0.51 42.62 -14.70
N GLU A 671 -0.29 42.02 -13.81
CA GLU A 671 0.14 40.85 -13.04
C GLU A 671 0.62 39.70 -13.93
N ARG A 672 0.06 39.61 -15.14
CA ARG A 672 0.34 38.58 -16.14
C ARG A 672 1.78 38.61 -16.61
N ALA A 673 2.40 39.79 -16.71
CA ALA A 673 3.75 39.95 -17.23
C ALA A 673 4.79 39.11 -16.46
N THR A 674 4.56 38.89 -15.17
CA THR A 674 5.47 38.13 -14.28
C THR A 674 5.14 36.64 -14.17
N LYS A 675 4.05 36.18 -14.79
CA LYS A 675 3.60 34.79 -14.65
C LYS A 675 4.40 33.87 -15.56
N THR A 676 4.48 32.60 -15.14
CA THR A 676 5.17 31.54 -15.87
C THR A 676 4.25 30.33 -16.03
N LEU A 677 4.53 29.50 -17.03
CA LEU A 677 3.85 28.22 -17.25
C LEU A 677 4.89 27.10 -17.25
N ALA A 678 4.69 26.02 -16.51
CA ALA A 678 5.60 24.89 -16.57
C ALA A 678 5.55 24.22 -17.96
N TYR A 679 6.54 23.39 -18.28
CA TYR A 679 6.60 22.66 -19.54
C TYR A 679 5.31 21.88 -19.81
N GLY A 680 4.59 22.24 -20.88
CA GLY A 680 3.33 21.60 -21.29
C GLY A 680 2.07 22.14 -20.60
N ASP A 681 2.17 23.03 -19.61
CA ASP A 681 1.01 23.53 -18.86
C ASP A 681 0.24 24.61 -19.62
N GLY A 682 -1.09 24.51 -19.56
CA GLY A 682 -1.99 25.42 -20.26
C GLY A 682 -1.88 25.35 -21.79
N ILE A 683 -2.67 26.16 -22.47
CA ILE A 683 -2.75 26.11 -23.93
C ILE A 683 -1.43 26.48 -24.61
N ALA A 684 -0.71 27.46 -24.05
CA ALA A 684 0.61 27.89 -24.53
C ALA A 684 1.70 26.85 -24.26
N GLY A 685 1.69 26.21 -23.09
CA GLY A 685 2.62 25.12 -22.77
C GLY A 685 2.41 23.91 -23.68
N ARG A 686 1.16 23.51 -23.93
CA ARG A 686 0.83 22.44 -24.90
C ARG A 686 1.26 22.79 -26.32
N CYS A 687 1.05 24.05 -26.71
CA CYS A 687 1.50 24.57 -28.00
C CYS A 687 3.02 24.43 -28.16
N HIS A 688 3.79 24.80 -27.13
CA HIS A 688 5.23 24.62 -27.11
C HIS A 688 5.64 23.13 -27.09
N LYS A 689 5.07 22.32 -26.19
CA LYS A 689 5.42 20.90 -26.01
C LYS A 689 5.24 20.09 -27.31
N THR A 690 4.19 20.37 -28.07
CA THR A 690 3.80 19.56 -29.23
C THR A 690 4.19 20.16 -30.57
N ASN A 691 4.80 21.35 -30.58
CA ASN A 691 5.04 22.15 -31.77
C ASN A 691 3.80 22.27 -32.69
N ALA A 692 2.64 22.43 -32.08
CA ALA A 692 1.38 22.45 -32.79
C ALA A 692 0.48 23.54 -32.25
N MET A 693 -0.21 24.22 -33.14
CA MET A 693 -1.11 25.30 -32.79
C MET A 693 -2.24 24.81 -31.91
N ARG A 694 -2.74 25.72 -31.07
CA ARG A 694 -3.84 25.42 -30.15
C ARG A 694 -4.84 26.56 -30.16
N LEU A 695 -6.11 26.21 -30.11
CA LEU A 695 -7.22 27.14 -30.03
C LEU A 695 -8.14 26.71 -28.89
N PHE A 696 -8.40 27.60 -27.96
CA PHE A 696 -9.43 27.47 -26.93
C PHE A 696 -10.62 28.33 -27.31
N ILE A 697 -11.82 27.75 -27.22
CA ILE A 697 -13.11 28.40 -27.45
C ILE A 697 -14.00 28.11 -26.25
N LYS A 698 -14.43 29.14 -25.53
CA LYS A 698 -15.18 28.98 -24.27
C LYS A 698 -16.57 28.36 -24.48
N SER A 699 -17.27 28.75 -25.54
CA SER A 699 -18.61 28.25 -25.88
C SER A 699 -18.62 26.76 -26.25
N ASN A 700 -17.61 26.28 -26.99
CA ASN A 700 -17.45 24.87 -27.33
C ASN A 700 -17.30 24.00 -26.07
N ASN A 701 -16.62 24.52 -25.05
CA ASN A 701 -16.42 23.78 -23.80
C ASN A 701 -17.67 23.73 -22.91
N GLN A 702 -18.54 24.74 -22.97
CA GLN A 702 -19.82 24.73 -22.26
C GLN A 702 -20.79 23.67 -22.83
N THR A 703 -20.65 23.32 -24.12
CA THR A 703 -21.55 22.39 -24.81
C THR A 703 -21.02 20.96 -24.83
N THR A 704 -19.71 20.77 -25.06
CA THR A 704 -19.11 19.45 -25.23
C THR A 704 -18.66 18.79 -23.91
N ARG A 705 -18.53 19.55 -22.82
CA ARG A 705 -17.89 19.12 -21.56
C ARG A 705 -16.48 18.54 -21.73
N ALA A 706 -15.83 18.81 -22.87
CA ALA A 706 -14.46 18.41 -23.14
C ALA A 706 -13.47 19.20 -22.25
N PRO A 707 -12.27 18.65 -21.98
CA PRO A 707 -11.22 19.40 -21.35
C PRO A 707 -10.81 20.58 -22.23
N PHE A 708 -10.64 21.74 -21.60
CA PHE A 708 -10.38 23.00 -22.24
C PHE A 708 -8.93 23.46 -22.15
N GLY A 709 -8.16 22.96 -21.17
CA GLY A 709 -6.70 23.11 -21.11
C GLY A 709 -6.19 24.55 -21.11
N TYR A 710 -6.97 25.48 -20.56
CA TYR A 710 -6.83 26.92 -20.81
C TYR A 710 -5.67 27.61 -20.05
N LEU A 711 -5.22 27.09 -18.91
CA LEU A 711 -4.64 27.87 -17.80
C LEU A 711 -3.64 29.02 -18.09
N PRO A 712 -4.04 30.28 -17.81
CA PRO A 712 -3.16 31.42 -17.62
C PRO A 712 -3.47 32.12 -16.27
N TRP A 713 -3.33 31.35 -15.18
CA TRP A 713 -2.96 31.80 -13.82
C TRP A 713 -4.03 32.06 -12.74
N ALA A 714 -5.25 31.53 -12.88
CA ALA A 714 -6.12 31.18 -11.74
C ALA A 714 -6.82 29.83 -11.98
N ASN A 715 -7.23 29.17 -10.89
CA ASN A 715 -7.96 27.89 -10.94
C ASN A 715 -9.41 28.18 -11.31
N TYR A 716 -9.80 27.87 -12.54
CA TYR A 716 -11.19 27.99 -12.96
C TYR A 716 -11.87 26.61 -12.86
N PRO A 717 -12.66 26.34 -11.82
CA PRO A 717 -13.39 25.08 -11.69
C PRO A 717 -14.46 24.92 -12.79
N SER A 718 -14.78 25.99 -13.50
CA SER A 718 -15.65 25.97 -14.66
C SER A 718 -15.21 26.99 -15.73
N PRO A 719 -15.57 26.77 -17.01
CA PRO A 719 -15.30 27.72 -18.07
C PRO A 719 -15.85 29.12 -17.81
N ALA A 720 -16.90 29.29 -16.98
CA ALA A 720 -17.51 30.59 -16.71
C ALA A 720 -16.53 31.63 -16.12
N GLY A 721 -15.54 31.20 -15.32
CA GLY A 721 -14.54 32.09 -14.73
C GLY A 721 -13.44 32.54 -15.70
N ILE A 722 -13.34 31.91 -16.87
CA ILE A 722 -12.28 32.17 -17.85
C ILE A 722 -12.50 33.53 -18.52
N PRO A 723 -11.51 34.45 -18.52
CA PRO A 723 -11.67 35.79 -19.06
C PRO A 723 -11.71 35.84 -20.59
N HIS A 724 -11.02 34.94 -21.29
CA HIS A 724 -11.04 34.89 -22.76
C HIS A 724 -12.25 34.09 -23.25
N GLU A 725 -12.89 34.57 -24.31
CA GLU A 725 -13.86 33.77 -25.05
C GLU A 725 -13.16 32.90 -26.10
N VAL A 726 -12.06 33.41 -26.66
CA VAL A 726 -11.19 32.70 -27.61
C VAL A 726 -9.73 32.98 -27.26
N LEU A 727 -8.88 31.95 -27.25
CA LEU A 727 -7.44 32.08 -27.07
C LEU A 727 -6.71 31.19 -28.07
N PHE A 728 -5.90 31.81 -28.92
CA PHE A 728 -5.08 31.14 -29.93
C PHE A 728 -3.60 31.18 -29.55
N CYS A 729 -2.92 30.04 -29.69
CA CYS A 729 -1.49 29.90 -29.45
C CYS A 729 -0.80 29.34 -30.68
N LEU A 730 0.25 30.02 -31.13
CA LEU A 730 1.09 29.66 -32.27
C LEU A 730 2.52 29.38 -31.79
N PRO A 731 3.11 28.20 -32.08
CA PRO A 731 4.51 27.98 -31.81
C PRO A 731 5.33 28.80 -32.82
N LEU A 732 6.29 29.56 -32.32
CA LEU A 732 7.20 30.32 -33.15
C LEU A 732 8.47 29.49 -33.37
N THR A 733 8.74 29.14 -34.63
CA THR A 733 9.77 28.17 -35.03
C THR A 733 10.86 28.84 -35.86
N ASN A 734 12.08 28.29 -35.81
CA ASN A 734 13.16 28.77 -36.65
C ASN A 734 12.75 28.66 -38.14
N PRO A 735 12.86 29.73 -38.96
CA PRO A 735 12.48 29.69 -40.37
C PRO A 735 13.21 28.62 -41.19
N ASP A 736 14.45 28.30 -40.80
CA ASP A 736 15.29 27.31 -41.49
C ASP A 736 15.02 25.87 -41.02
N GLU A 737 14.37 25.69 -39.86
CA GLU A 737 14.08 24.39 -39.27
C GLU A 737 12.82 24.45 -38.39
N GLY A 738 11.70 24.03 -38.98
CA GLY A 738 10.36 24.11 -38.37
C GLY A 738 10.18 23.26 -37.10
N SER A 739 11.07 22.31 -36.82
CA SER A 739 11.04 21.53 -35.56
C SER A 739 11.60 22.29 -34.35
N LEU A 740 12.31 23.40 -34.56
CA LEU A 740 12.99 24.16 -33.51
C LEU A 740 12.18 25.38 -33.07
N ILE A 741 11.51 25.26 -31.93
CA ILE A 741 10.69 26.33 -31.36
C ILE A 741 11.57 27.33 -30.60
N TYR A 742 11.47 28.62 -30.93
CA TYR A 742 12.11 29.70 -30.18
C TYR A 742 11.13 30.42 -29.24
N GLY A 743 9.83 30.37 -29.48
CA GLY A 743 8.84 31.01 -28.61
C GLY A 743 7.39 30.56 -28.87
N VAL A 744 6.44 31.19 -28.19
CA VAL A 744 5.00 31.02 -28.41
C VAL A 744 4.35 32.40 -28.49
N LEU A 745 3.51 32.61 -29.50
CA LEU A 745 2.66 33.78 -29.63
C LEU A 745 1.25 33.42 -29.16
N ASN A 746 0.74 34.15 -28.17
CA ASN A 746 -0.64 34.01 -27.68
C ASN A 746 -1.46 35.21 -28.14
N ILE A 747 -2.66 34.96 -28.67
CA ILE A 747 -3.63 35.99 -29.06
C ILE A 747 -5.00 35.61 -28.47
N GLY A 748 -5.46 36.39 -27.50
CA GLY A 748 -6.75 36.21 -26.84
C GLY A 748 -7.76 37.29 -27.25
N SER A 749 -9.04 36.94 -27.29
CA SER A 749 -10.15 37.90 -27.32
C SER A 749 -11.14 37.59 -26.20
N LYS A 750 -11.73 38.64 -25.63
CA LYS A 750 -12.81 38.57 -24.63
C LYS A 750 -14.20 38.53 -25.28
N ARG A 751 -14.28 38.50 -26.61
CA ARG A 751 -15.54 38.53 -27.36
C ARG A 751 -15.90 37.18 -27.93
N ALA A 752 -17.14 36.75 -27.68
CA ALA A 752 -17.67 35.49 -28.17
C ALA A 752 -17.86 35.48 -29.71
N ASP A 753 -17.96 36.64 -30.35
CA ASP A 753 -18.11 36.81 -31.80
C ASP A 753 -16.79 37.19 -32.51
N SER A 754 -15.65 37.04 -31.83
CA SER A 754 -14.35 37.40 -32.38
C SER A 754 -14.04 36.60 -33.66
N LYS A 755 -13.39 37.26 -34.63
CA LYS A 755 -12.95 36.62 -35.87
C LYS A 755 -11.79 35.64 -35.68
N LEU A 756 -11.19 35.60 -34.49
CA LEU A 756 -10.25 34.53 -34.12
C LEU A 756 -10.85 33.13 -34.24
N LEU A 757 -12.19 32.99 -34.14
CA LEU A 757 -12.89 31.73 -34.39
C LEU A 757 -12.64 31.17 -35.79
N MET A 758 -12.31 32.01 -36.78
CA MET A 758 -11.98 31.57 -38.13
C MET A 758 -10.68 30.78 -38.21
N LEU A 759 -9.86 30.80 -37.15
CA LEU A 759 -8.66 29.98 -37.05
C LEU A 759 -8.94 28.53 -36.65
N GLU A 760 -10.17 28.22 -36.19
CA GLU A 760 -10.61 26.85 -35.98
C GLU A 760 -10.56 26.10 -37.31
N ARG A 761 -10.14 24.83 -37.29
CA ARG A 761 -10.12 23.98 -38.48
C ARG A 761 -11.43 23.19 -38.57
N PRO A 762 -12.40 23.57 -39.43
CA PRO A 762 -13.59 22.75 -39.62
C PRO A 762 -13.24 21.42 -40.30
N ALA A 763 -14.01 20.38 -40.01
CA ALA A 763 -13.82 19.04 -40.57
C ALA A 763 -13.89 19.02 -42.11
N ASP A 764 -14.68 19.91 -42.70
CA ASP A 764 -14.93 20.02 -44.15
C ASP A 764 -14.16 21.20 -44.79
N GLU A 765 -13.05 21.63 -44.20
CA GLU A 765 -12.28 22.77 -44.71
C GLU A 765 -11.66 22.49 -46.09
N THR A 766 -11.82 23.43 -47.03
CA THR A 766 -11.21 23.30 -48.37
C THR A 766 -9.69 23.45 -48.29
N PRO A 767 -8.92 22.77 -49.17
CA PRO A 767 -7.46 22.91 -49.20
C PRO A 767 -6.98 24.36 -49.33
N GLN A 768 -7.74 25.20 -50.01
CA GLN A 768 -7.44 26.63 -50.17
C GLN A 768 -7.49 27.39 -48.84
N LYS A 769 -8.52 27.18 -48.01
CA LYS A 769 -8.65 27.84 -46.71
C LYS A 769 -7.58 27.35 -45.73
N THR A 770 -7.27 26.05 -45.75
CA THR A 770 -6.14 25.51 -44.98
C THR A 770 -4.83 26.20 -45.39
N LYS A 771 -4.58 26.37 -46.69
CA LYS A 771 -3.38 27.06 -47.18
C LYS A 771 -3.34 28.54 -46.77
N GLU A 772 -4.42 29.29 -46.92
CA GLU A 772 -4.49 30.70 -46.50
C GLU A 772 -4.18 30.87 -45.00
N ARG A 773 -4.68 29.94 -44.18
CA ARG A 773 -4.39 29.90 -42.75
C ARG A 773 -2.92 29.56 -42.46
N ASP A 774 -2.37 28.55 -43.13
CA ASP A 774 -0.96 28.17 -42.97
C ASP A 774 0.00 29.29 -43.43
N ASP A 775 -0.35 30.00 -44.51
CA ASP A 775 0.38 31.18 -45.00
C ASP A 775 0.36 32.32 -43.97
N LEU A 776 -0.78 32.57 -43.31
CA LEU A 776 -0.88 33.54 -42.21
C LEU A 776 0.04 33.16 -41.05
N PHE A 777 0.10 31.88 -40.68
CA PHE A 777 0.95 31.41 -39.59
C PHE A 777 2.44 31.52 -39.90
N LEU A 778 2.82 31.18 -41.14
CA LEU A 778 4.19 31.37 -41.62
C LEU A 778 4.58 32.86 -41.60
N LEU A 779 3.68 33.73 -42.05
CA LEU A 779 3.90 35.18 -42.04
C LEU A 779 4.07 35.73 -40.61
N LEU A 780 3.21 35.31 -39.68
CA LEU A 780 3.33 35.68 -38.26
C LEU A 780 4.66 35.22 -37.68
N ASN A 781 5.06 33.98 -37.97
CA ASN A 781 6.34 33.45 -37.51
C ASN A 781 7.53 34.26 -38.06
N MET A 782 7.57 34.53 -39.37
CA MET A 782 8.64 35.29 -40.01
C MET A 782 8.75 36.72 -39.49
N ILE A 783 7.62 37.40 -39.29
CA ILE A 783 7.61 38.77 -38.77
C ILE A 783 8.10 38.81 -37.33
N CYS A 784 7.61 37.90 -36.48
CA CYS A 784 8.10 37.79 -35.11
C CYS A 784 9.60 37.48 -35.08
N PHE A 785 10.07 36.55 -35.91
CA PHE A 785 11.49 36.19 -35.96
C PHE A 785 12.37 37.37 -36.39
N THR A 786 11.98 38.08 -37.44
CA THR A 786 12.71 39.25 -37.97
C THR A 786 12.73 40.39 -36.96
N ALA A 787 11.57 40.70 -36.37
CA ALA A 787 11.43 41.79 -35.41
C ALA A 787 12.24 41.51 -34.12
N LEU A 788 12.15 40.29 -33.60
CA LEU A 788 12.91 39.88 -32.40
C LEU A 788 14.41 39.82 -32.66
N SER A 789 14.84 39.36 -33.84
CA SER A 789 16.27 39.36 -34.22
C SER A 789 16.82 40.79 -34.30
N LYS A 790 16.06 41.73 -34.87
CA LYS A 790 16.44 43.14 -34.89
C LYS A 790 16.60 43.74 -33.49
N THR A 791 15.70 43.41 -32.55
CA THR A 791 15.81 43.84 -31.15
C THR A 791 17.08 43.32 -30.47
N ILE A 792 17.63 42.20 -30.93
CA ILE A 792 18.88 41.62 -30.41
C ILE A 792 20.11 42.30 -31.04
N GLU A 793 20.07 42.61 -32.33
CA GLU A 793 21.16 43.28 -33.05
C GLU A 793 21.32 44.74 -32.62
N ASP A 794 20.21 45.43 -32.35
CA ASP A 794 20.15 46.81 -31.86
C ASP A 794 19.59 46.86 -30.42
N PRO A 795 20.30 46.32 -29.40
CA PRO A 795 19.81 46.38 -28.04
C PRO A 795 19.70 47.86 -27.62
N PRO A 796 18.59 48.29 -26.98
CA PRO A 796 18.43 49.67 -26.57
C PRO A 796 19.61 50.05 -25.67
N LEU A 797 20.27 51.17 -25.99
CA LEU A 797 21.41 51.71 -25.26
C LEU A 797 21.09 51.69 -23.76
N THR A 798 21.69 50.76 -23.02
CA THR A 798 21.61 50.76 -21.57
C THR A 798 22.27 52.04 -21.09
N THR A 799 21.47 53.05 -20.75
CA THR A 799 21.95 54.15 -19.92
C THR A 799 22.36 53.51 -18.59
N HIS A 800 23.67 53.38 -18.38
CA HIS A 800 24.21 53.01 -17.08
C HIS A 800 23.53 53.89 -16.02
N PRO A 801 22.90 53.34 -14.97
CA PRO A 801 22.57 54.16 -13.82
C PRO A 801 23.91 54.69 -13.30
N ALA A 802 24.02 56.02 -13.25
CA ALA A 802 25.09 56.66 -12.52
C ALA A 802 25.14 56.04 -11.12
N SER A 803 26.34 55.71 -10.68
CA SER A 803 26.60 55.31 -9.30
C SER A 803 26.21 56.45 -8.37
N ASP A 804 24.98 56.43 -7.86
CA ASP A 804 24.60 57.23 -6.71
C ASP A 804 25.20 56.56 -5.46
N THR A 805 26.40 57.02 -5.12
CA THR A 805 26.87 56.96 -3.74
C THR A 805 26.40 58.20 -3.00
N LEU A 806 25.71 57.93 -1.88
CA LEU A 806 25.49 58.73 -0.66
C LEU A 806 24.07 59.32 -0.44
N THR A 807 23.44 58.76 0.60
CA THR A 807 22.35 59.28 1.47
C THR A 807 22.42 60.78 1.77
N PRO A 808 21.32 61.44 2.22
CA PRO A 808 19.95 60.98 2.44
C PRO A 808 18.91 61.53 1.44
#